data_AF-Q6STF2-F1
#
_entry.id   AF-Q6STF2-F1
#
_cell.length_a   1.000
_cell.length_b   1.000
_cell.length_c   1.000
_cell.angle_alpha   90.00
_cell.angle_beta   90.00
_cell.angle_gamma   90.00
#
_symmetry.space_group_name_H-M   'P 1'
#
loop_
_entity.id
_entity.type
_entity.pdbx_description
1 polymer ?
#
loop_
_entity_poly.entity_id
_entity_poly.type
_entity_poly.pdbx_seq_one_letter_code
_entity_poly.pdbx_strand_id
1 'polypeptide(L)'
;MLNKTDVSMLYITIMGMASEGDGNKYWLDYANSNSSGVSSLANIMLDRPGAAKFFGDSLLAGNEKELVTKIYSIALGSTSDVDGINYWTKAITGGGEFTDSKGNVMNVARLSKGDLIGAMIDSMANGGSAEAKAIFEAKAAARDYFADATLGKDITGLDEGTTSKLISEINSASDLDKVKSEIDGLKESIDKAGLNKIALTTENDTITGTEGGDLISGVVGTAAESTLNPGDKIDGGAGNDVLKVDLKGNFRGLKDDGYIKNIEKLSLTNSSVSNRTFDAKGIDGPQTVALSGEKGISVTNLANIVDLEVSGFKGNSLNLDTIYAEKVLDGNADVQNLKVNSVGAQGASVTVTATKVETLNLNTTGEGSFLTADVANISVKGNANLSLATGLKTTTLDASSFGGALNADLTASTNVTSIKGGNGNDKITVKDFAANAVIDGGAGNDELVIKGSSATTLQPTLTNIEKVTIDDNKADLTLSLKKAESVTELSFANLSKKVTESNGNVDTVNFLAGNSEASSAQVTISDATLKTINFVDADKAVKGNIAADKATELTINSGKVEAAANAVVTAASATNISINAAKDTAGLTLTAGKLTDLTVNNKGAFALTGTSFDSIKNLNVNAEGKFSIATATSLNNLNNLTVNGATADLSGVAVGTATFLSLEANVNVSGDFKLGATTAKGDIYFNIENVASLNLGNITSSSGNASCVSSLHLLEQSKFGHCICLLIDNVTLNAGNTLGASEVGAITGDIVSVDLGGVLGEINSTATNKVSITSSEVVYVGSEISKNVVEITAAAGGTDLNAQMIGGANAADSLTLIGKADTQSITASGDLSGGALTLTLTDATKLNSIDISGLKGISSGVAIDLAKVKHTDNKLVVDIQGSDAAETITANTADADITAITLSGDLGGGANTVTVAPTSAATGITSIDLSGLSATGGTLESTITHDAAQIALTTIIGSVGDDTITIGKANAGLTVTGGAGNDTFIVTAAHTTAGGTEHTTIADFSAGDSIKFAGSGVVAYANVGTVTDSTLAAAITAALALTAGTISEADQAKSVFGFKWEHDGTTETYLFFNDTKAGTTTIVTDTLVKLSGNVDLDSISLNSDTGVTIA
;
A
#
# COMPACT_ATOMS: atom_id res chain seq x y z
N MET A 1 69.20 -16.03 -15.25
CA MET A 1 68.73 -16.90 -16.34
C MET A 1 67.21 -16.88 -16.30
N LEU A 2 66.58 -16.74 -17.45
CA LEU A 2 65.12 -16.75 -17.54
C LEU A 2 64.59 -18.18 -17.43
N ASN A 3 63.37 -18.30 -16.93
CA ASN A 3 62.60 -19.54 -16.90
C ASN A 3 61.45 -19.49 -17.93
N LYS A 4 60.72 -20.60 -18.07
CA LYS A 4 59.59 -20.74 -19.00
C LYS A 4 58.49 -19.70 -18.75
N THR A 5 58.14 -19.51 -17.48
CA THR A 5 57.11 -18.55 -17.05
C THR A 5 57.50 -17.11 -17.41
N ASP A 6 58.78 -16.74 -17.35
CA ASP A 6 59.27 -15.41 -17.78
C ASP A 6 58.98 -15.17 -19.28
N VAL A 7 59.14 -16.20 -20.11
CA VAL A 7 58.82 -16.14 -21.55
C VAL A 7 57.30 -16.10 -21.77
N SER A 8 56.54 -16.89 -21.01
CA SER A 8 55.07 -16.87 -21.05
C SER A 8 54.52 -15.50 -20.67
N MET A 9 55.07 -14.84 -19.66
CA MET A 9 54.72 -13.46 -19.26
C MET A 9 55.04 -12.44 -20.36
N LEU A 10 56.15 -12.60 -21.08
CA LEU A 10 56.43 -11.77 -22.25
C LEU A 10 55.44 -12.00 -23.39
N TYR A 11 55.01 -13.24 -23.63
CA TYR A 11 53.93 -13.53 -24.59
C TYR A 11 52.60 -12.92 -24.17
N ILE A 12 52.27 -12.94 -22.86
CA ILE A 12 51.11 -12.22 -22.30
C ILE A 12 51.19 -10.76 -22.69
N THR A 13 52.31 -10.11 -22.36
CA THR A 13 52.41 -8.65 -22.45
C THR A 13 52.64 -8.14 -23.86
N ILE A 14 53.29 -8.92 -24.75
CA ILE A 14 53.76 -8.45 -26.07
C ILE A 14 52.90 -8.97 -27.22
N MET A 15 52.40 -10.21 -27.14
CA MET A 15 51.74 -10.87 -28.27
C MET A 15 50.25 -11.12 -28.03
N GLY A 16 49.78 -11.02 -26.77
CA GLY A 16 48.38 -11.25 -26.42
C GLY A 16 47.86 -12.66 -26.72
N MET A 17 48.75 -13.60 -26.97
CA MET A 17 48.45 -14.97 -27.36
C MET A 17 49.26 -15.98 -26.55
N ALA A 18 48.90 -17.27 -26.65
CA ALA A 18 49.53 -18.32 -25.85
C ALA A 18 50.81 -18.73 -26.56
N SER A 19 51.92 -18.84 -25.82
CA SER A 19 53.17 -19.33 -26.41
C SER A 19 53.02 -20.82 -26.70
N GLU A 20 53.07 -21.19 -27.97
CA GLU A 20 53.21 -22.58 -28.38
C GLU A 20 54.52 -23.18 -27.84
N GLY A 21 54.54 -24.49 -27.59
CA GLY A 21 55.64 -25.15 -26.89
C GLY A 21 57.02 -24.91 -27.52
N ASP A 22 57.14 -25.13 -28.83
CA ASP A 22 58.40 -24.91 -29.56
C ASP A 22 58.79 -23.43 -29.61
N GLY A 23 57.81 -22.53 -29.71
CA GLY A 23 58.00 -21.08 -29.67
C GLY A 23 58.51 -20.60 -28.33
N ASN A 24 57.88 -21.03 -27.22
CA ASN A 24 58.33 -20.72 -25.87
C ASN A 24 59.76 -21.21 -25.65
N LYS A 25 60.03 -22.48 -26.02
CA LYS A 25 61.36 -23.08 -25.91
C LYS A 25 62.41 -22.32 -26.72
N TYR A 26 62.09 -21.91 -27.94
CA TYR A 26 62.98 -21.11 -28.78
C TYR A 26 63.39 -19.81 -28.07
N TRP A 27 62.43 -19.06 -27.54
CA TRP A 27 62.72 -17.79 -26.87
C TRP A 27 63.47 -17.97 -25.55
N LEU A 28 63.16 -19.03 -24.80
CA LEU A 28 63.87 -19.39 -23.58
C LEU A 28 65.34 -19.74 -23.85
N ASP A 29 65.58 -20.61 -24.83
CA ASP A 29 66.93 -21.02 -25.24
C ASP A 29 67.71 -19.83 -25.81
N TYR A 30 67.06 -18.99 -26.60
CA TYR A 30 67.64 -17.76 -27.14
C TYR A 30 68.09 -16.82 -26.02
N ALA A 31 67.21 -16.55 -25.04
CA ALA A 31 67.54 -15.65 -23.94
C ALA A 31 68.66 -16.18 -23.05
N ASN A 32 68.62 -17.46 -22.69
CA ASN A 32 69.64 -18.07 -21.84
C ASN A 32 71.00 -18.21 -22.55
N SER A 33 71.01 -18.52 -23.86
CA SER A 33 72.25 -18.57 -24.66
C SER A 33 72.89 -17.19 -24.82
N ASN A 34 72.09 -16.12 -24.83
CA ASN A 34 72.55 -14.75 -24.97
C ASN A 34 72.60 -13.98 -23.64
N SER A 35 72.41 -14.66 -22.49
CA SER A 35 72.37 -14.05 -21.15
C SER A 35 71.43 -12.83 -21.03
N SER A 36 70.31 -12.85 -21.77
CA SER A 36 69.32 -11.78 -21.79
C SER A 36 68.39 -11.87 -20.57
N GLY A 37 68.10 -10.73 -19.96
CA GLY A 37 67.01 -10.57 -18.98
C GLY A 37 65.67 -10.23 -19.66
N VAL A 38 64.59 -10.12 -18.88
CA VAL A 38 63.21 -9.86 -19.35
C VAL A 38 63.16 -8.62 -20.25
N SER A 39 63.74 -7.49 -19.85
CA SER A 39 63.71 -6.23 -20.61
C SER A 39 64.45 -6.32 -21.95
N SER A 40 65.62 -6.97 -21.99
CA SER A 40 66.38 -7.17 -23.24
C SER A 40 65.66 -8.11 -24.21
N LEU A 41 65.04 -9.18 -23.69
CA LEU A 41 64.25 -10.09 -24.52
C LEU A 41 62.97 -9.40 -25.03
N ALA A 42 62.30 -8.60 -24.20
CA ALA A 42 61.12 -7.81 -24.57
C ALA A 42 61.40 -6.90 -25.78
N ASN A 43 62.52 -6.18 -25.78
CA ASN A 43 62.91 -5.34 -26.92
C ASN A 43 63.06 -6.18 -28.21
N ILE A 44 63.71 -7.34 -28.12
CA ILE A 44 63.92 -8.23 -29.27
C ILE A 44 62.60 -8.81 -29.79
N MET A 45 61.65 -9.12 -28.90
CA MET A 45 60.31 -9.61 -29.28
C MET A 45 59.45 -8.50 -29.89
N LEU A 46 59.53 -7.27 -29.37
CA LEU A 46 58.83 -6.09 -29.91
C LEU A 46 59.24 -5.74 -31.34
N ASP A 47 60.50 -6.00 -31.71
CA ASP A 47 61.02 -5.77 -33.06
C ASP A 47 60.58 -6.85 -34.07
N ARG A 48 59.85 -7.90 -33.63
CA ARG A 48 59.36 -8.95 -34.51
C ARG A 48 58.07 -8.53 -35.24
N PRO A 49 57.86 -9.02 -36.48
CA PRO A 49 56.63 -8.73 -37.24
C PRO A 49 55.33 -9.05 -36.50
N GLY A 50 55.32 -10.08 -35.64
CA GLY A 50 54.16 -10.44 -34.81
C GLY A 50 53.75 -9.33 -33.84
N ALA A 51 54.71 -8.72 -33.14
CA ALA A 51 54.43 -7.61 -32.22
C ALA A 51 53.95 -6.36 -32.98
N ALA A 52 54.54 -6.08 -34.15
CA ALA A 52 54.09 -4.98 -35.02
C ALA A 52 52.65 -5.19 -35.53
N LYS A 53 52.28 -6.42 -35.90
CA LYS A 53 50.91 -6.80 -36.29
C LYS A 53 49.92 -6.63 -35.13
N PHE A 54 50.31 -7.04 -33.93
CA PHE A 54 49.45 -7.04 -32.75
C PHE A 54 49.21 -5.64 -32.16
N PHE A 55 50.28 -4.88 -31.93
CA PHE A 55 50.17 -3.54 -31.36
C PHE A 55 49.78 -2.48 -32.39
N GLY A 56 50.12 -2.67 -33.67
CA GLY A 56 49.84 -1.71 -34.74
C GLY A 56 50.44 -0.34 -34.44
N ASP A 57 49.66 0.72 -34.69
CA ASP A 57 50.08 2.11 -34.52
C ASP A 57 50.46 2.48 -33.08
N SER A 58 50.06 1.69 -32.06
CA SER A 58 50.45 1.95 -30.66
C SER A 58 51.95 1.81 -30.40
N LEU A 59 52.71 1.16 -31.30
CA LEU A 59 54.18 1.15 -31.24
C LEU A 59 54.82 2.41 -31.84
N LEU A 60 54.08 3.28 -32.52
CA LEU A 60 54.63 4.51 -33.08
C LEU A 60 54.88 5.55 -31.98
N ALA A 61 55.90 6.39 -32.17
CA ALA A 61 56.20 7.48 -31.26
C ALA A 61 55.02 8.46 -31.21
N GLY A 62 54.59 8.84 -29.99
CA GLY A 62 53.41 9.68 -29.75
C GLY A 62 52.15 8.92 -29.30
N ASN A 63 52.14 7.58 -29.40
CA ASN A 63 51.01 6.73 -29.01
C ASN A 63 51.27 5.94 -27.72
N GLU A 64 52.18 6.41 -26.87
CA GLU A 64 52.67 5.65 -25.70
C GLU A 64 51.55 5.30 -24.70
N LYS A 65 50.53 6.14 -24.55
CA LYS A 65 49.37 5.87 -23.69
C LYS A 65 48.53 4.70 -24.20
N GLU A 66 48.39 4.58 -25.52
CA GLU A 66 47.65 3.49 -26.15
C GLU A 66 48.40 2.16 -25.99
N LEU A 67 49.73 2.17 -26.07
CA LEU A 67 50.58 1.02 -25.80
C LEU A 67 50.39 0.51 -24.36
N VAL A 68 50.49 1.41 -23.37
CA VAL A 68 50.30 1.07 -21.95
C VAL A 68 48.88 0.54 -21.70
N THR A 69 47.87 1.18 -22.28
CA THR A 69 46.47 0.77 -22.12
C THR A 69 46.20 -0.63 -22.71
N LYS A 70 46.77 -0.93 -23.90
CA LYS A 70 46.68 -2.27 -24.48
C LYS A 70 47.33 -3.32 -23.58
N ILE A 71 48.53 -3.04 -23.07
CA ILE A 71 49.24 -3.96 -22.14
C ILE A 71 48.37 -4.26 -20.91
N TYR A 72 47.75 -3.25 -20.30
CA TYR A 72 46.84 -3.43 -19.15
C TYR A 72 45.64 -4.31 -19.48
N SER A 73 44.97 -4.04 -20.60
CA SER A 73 43.82 -4.83 -21.06
C SER A 73 44.17 -6.31 -21.25
N ILE A 74 45.35 -6.60 -21.77
CA ILE A 74 45.77 -7.99 -22.04
C ILE A 74 46.23 -8.71 -20.77
N ALA A 75 47.06 -8.04 -19.97
CA ALA A 75 47.67 -8.62 -18.79
C ALA A 75 46.67 -8.81 -17.64
N LEU A 76 45.74 -7.87 -17.47
CA LEU A 76 44.81 -7.84 -16.33
C LEU A 76 43.33 -7.98 -16.73
N GLY A 77 42.99 -7.90 -18.02
CA GLY A 77 41.58 -7.94 -18.46
C GLY A 77 40.80 -6.65 -18.16
N SER A 78 41.47 -5.59 -17.67
CA SER A 78 40.83 -4.34 -17.24
C SER A 78 41.68 -3.11 -17.56
N THR A 79 41.01 -1.98 -17.79
CA THR A 79 41.61 -0.63 -17.95
C THR A 79 41.18 0.35 -16.85
N SER A 80 40.62 -0.16 -15.74
CA SER A 80 40.08 0.66 -14.64
C SER A 80 41.16 1.36 -13.79
N ASP A 81 42.40 0.88 -13.80
CA ASP A 81 43.54 1.48 -13.10
C ASP A 81 44.11 2.68 -13.89
N VAL A 82 43.35 3.79 -13.89
CA VAL A 82 43.70 5.02 -14.61
C VAL A 82 45.00 5.63 -14.08
N ASP A 83 45.25 5.57 -12.78
CA ASP A 83 46.48 6.09 -12.16
C ASP A 83 47.70 5.27 -12.57
N GLY A 84 47.60 3.94 -12.54
CA GLY A 84 48.65 3.06 -13.04
C GLY A 84 48.94 3.29 -14.52
N ILE A 85 47.91 3.33 -15.37
CA ILE A 85 48.08 3.64 -16.81
C ILE A 85 48.80 4.97 -17.00
N ASN A 86 48.44 6.01 -16.24
CA ASN A 86 49.08 7.32 -16.36
C ASN A 86 50.53 7.31 -15.80
N TYR A 87 50.80 6.60 -14.72
CA TYR A 87 52.15 6.41 -14.17
C TYR A 87 53.08 5.77 -15.19
N TRP A 88 52.67 4.65 -15.78
CA TRP A 88 53.46 3.93 -16.79
C TRP A 88 53.60 4.72 -18.09
N THR A 89 52.56 5.46 -18.49
CA THR A 89 52.63 6.41 -19.62
C THR A 89 53.67 7.50 -19.35
N LYS A 90 53.76 8.02 -18.12
CA LYS A 90 54.78 8.99 -17.72
C LYS A 90 56.19 8.41 -17.76
N ALA A 91 56.34 7.14 -17.34
CA ALA A 91 57.62 6.44 -17.35
C ALA A 91 58.21 6.34 -18.77
N ILE A 92 57.39 6.04 -19.79
CA ILE A 92 57.86 5.90 -21.17
C ILE A 92 57.98 7.23 -21.93
N THR A 93 57.19 8.26 -21.58
CA THR A 93 57.18 9.56 -22.27
C THR A 93 58.25 10.54 -21.79
N GLY A 94 58.94 10.28 -20.68
CA GLY A 94 60.05 11.12 -20.24
C GLY A 94 60.45 11.05 -18.76
N GLY A 95 59.65 10.41 -17.90
CA GLY A 95 59.85 10.36 -16.45
C GLY A 95 59.58 11.70 -15.73
N GLY A 96 59.92 11.77 -14.45
CA GLY A 96 59.76 12.93 -13.57
C GLY A 96 58.63 12.78 -12.55
N GLU A 97 58.23 13.90 -11.94
CA GLU A 97 57.18 13.91 -10.90
C GLU A 97 55.80 13.52 -11.45
N PHE A 98 55.12 12.62 -10.75
CA PHE A 98 53.76 12.16 -11.01
C PHE A 98 52.93 12.23 -9.72
N THR A 99 51.71 12.75 -9.83
CA THR A 99 50.75 12.82 -8.73
C THR A 99 49.57 11.90 -9.04
N ASP A 100 49.29 10.95 -8.17
CA ASP A 100 48.13 10.06 -8.32
C ASP A 100 46.80 10.77 -8.00
N SER A 101 45.67 10.10 -8.25
CA SER A 101 44.33 10.64 -7.96
C SER A 101 44.06 10.87 -6.46
N LYS A 102 44.90 10.35 -5.57
CA LYS A 102 44.84 10.53 -4.11
C LYS A 102 45.76 11.67 -3.62
N GLY A 103 46.47 12.34 -4.52
CA GLY A 103 47.35 13.46 -4.21
C GLY A 103 48.77 13.08 -3.79
N ASN A 104 49.19 11.82 -3.92
CA ASN A 104 50.53 11.37 -3.58
C ASN A 104 51.52 11.70 -4.70
N VAL A 105 52.61 12.39 -4.35
CA VAL A 105 53.67 12.78 -5.29
C VAL A 105 54.77 11.71 -5.31
N MET A 106 55.06 11.17 -6.50
CA MET A 106 56.07 10.13 -6.74
C MET A 106 56.99 10.53 -7.88
N ASN A 107 58.25 10.09 -7.85
CA ASN A 107 59.20 10.33 -8.94
C ASN A 107 59.30 9.11 -9.85
N VAL A 108 58.97 9.28 -11.12
CA VAL A 108 58.90 8.21 -12.13
C VAL A 108 60.18 8.18 -12.96
N ALA A 109 60.84 7.03 -13.04
CA ALA A 109 62.01 6.86 -13.90
C ALA A 109 61.62 6.87 -15.38
N ARG A 110 62.49 7.41 -16.25
CA ARG A 110 62.33 7.29 -17.71
C ARG A 110 62.75 5.90 -18.15
N LEU A 111 61.87 5.18 -18.86
CA LEU A 111 62.09 3.80 -19.31
C LEU A 111 62.06 3.71 -20.84
N SER A 112 62.88 2.80 -21.40
CA SER A 112 62.71 2.34 -22.79
C SER A 112 61.51 1.39 -22.89
N LYS A 113 61.05 1.03 -24.10
CA LYS A 113 59.90 0.12 -24.27
C LYS A 113 60.09 -1.24 -23.62
N GLY A 114 61.25 -1.89 -23.82
CA GLY A 114 61.56 -3.15 -23.17
C GLY A 114 61.76 -3.02 -21.66
N ASP A 115 62.36 -1.93 -21.18
CA ASP A 115 62.49 -1.68 -19.74
C ASP A 115 61.14 -1.38 -19.08
N LEU A 116 60.23 -0.70 -19.79
CA LEU A 116 58.86 -0.49 -19.37
C LEU A 116 58.15 -1.85 -19.20
N ILE A 117 58.20 -2.71 -20.21
CA ILE A 117 57.57 -4.03 -20.16
C ILE A 117 58.15 -4.87 -19.02
N GLY A 118 59.47 -4.90 -18.87
CA GLY A 118 60.12 -5.62 -17.77
C GLY A 118 59.68 -5.11 -16.39
N ALA A 119 59.63 -3.79 -16.20
CA ALA A 119 59.18 -3.18 -14.95
C ALA A 119 57.68 -3.40 -14.69
N MET A 120 56.85 -3.39 -15.74
CA MET A 120 55.43 -3.68 -15.64
C MET A 120 55.17 -5.15 -15.26
N ILE A 121 55.88 -6.11 -15.88
CA ILE A 121 55.80 -7.53 -15.53
C ILE A 121 56.21 -7.75 -14.07
N ASP A 122 57.35 -7.18 -13.65
CA ASP A 122 57.82 -7.28 -12.26
C ASP A 122 56.81 -6.64 -11.29
N SER A 123 56.24 -5.48 -11.64
CA SER A 123 55.19 -4.85 -10.85
C SER A 123 53.94 -5.72 -10.75
N MET A 124 53.50 -6.38 -11.82
CA MET A 124 52.32 -7.26 -11.78
C MET A 124 52.58 -8.55 -11.02
N ALA A 125 53.79 -9.10 -11.12
CA ALA A 125 54.18 -10.32 -10.42
C ALA A 125 54.49 -10.09 -8.93
N ASN A 126 55.10 -8.95 -8.56
CA ASN A 126 55.69 -8.75 -7.23
C ASN A 126 55.21 -7.50 -6.49
N GLY A 127 54.53 -6.55 -7.14
CA GLY A 127 54.19 -5.23 -6.55
C GLY A 127 52.75 -4.75 -6.75
N GLY A 128 51.88 -5.52 -7.39
CA GLY A 128 50.50 -5.14 -7.73
C GLY A 128 49.49 -5.42 -6.61
N SER A 129 48.21 -5.11 -6.85
CA SER A 129 47.13 -5.57 -5.96
C SER A 129 47.06 -7.10 -5.93
N ALA A 130 46.59 -7.68 -4.82
CA ALA A 130 46.49 -9.14 -4.67
C ALA A 130 45.67 -9.79 -5.80
N GLU A 131 44.61 -9.10 -6.24
CA GLU A 131 43.74 -9.53 -7.34
C GLU A 131 44.45 -9.49 -8.71
N ALA A 132 45.11 -8.36 -9.04
CA ALA A 132 45.83 -8.21 -10.30
C ALA A 132 46.98 -9.22 -10.43
N LYS A 133 47.70 -9.47 -9.32
CA LYS A 133 48.74 -10.50 -9.23
C LYS A 133 48.17 -11.90 -9.51
N ALA A 134 47.06 -12.25 -8.87
CA ALA A 134 46.44 -13.57 -9.01
C ALA A 134 45.93 -13.83 -10.46
N ILE A 135 45.33 -12.82 -11.11
CA ILE A 135 44.90 -12.92 -12.52
C ILE A 135 46.10 -13.10 -13.44
N PHE A 136 47.17 -12.32 -13.24
CA PHE A 136 48.38 -12.39 -14.08
C PHE A 136 49.12 -13.73 -13.90
N GLU A 137 49.23 -14.24 -12.68
CA GLU A 137 49.78 -15.57 -12.37
C GLU A 137 48.94 -16.69 -13.00
N ALA A 138 47.61 -16.60 -12.96
CA ALA A 138 46.72 -17.56 -13.62
C ALA A 138 46.91 -17.55 -15.15
N LYS A 139 46.98 -16.37 -15.77
CA LYS A 139 47.27 -16.23 -17.20
C LYS A 139 48.63 -16.82 -17.58
N ALA A 140 49.66 -16.63 -16.76
CA ALA A 140 50.98 -17.21 -16.98
C ALA A 140 50.95 -18.74 -16.86
N ALA A 141 50.30 -19.27 -15.83
CA ALA A 141 50.16 -20.70 -15.60
C ALA A 141 49.40 -21.43 -16.71
N ALA A 142 48.31 -20.84 -17.24
CA ALA A 142 47.57 -21.41 -18.36
C ALA A 142 48.42 -21.51 -19.63
N ARG A 143 49.31 -20.54 -19.87
CA ARG A 143 50.21 -20.54 -21.03
C ARG A 143 51.38 -21.50 -20.87
N ASP A 144 51.94 -21.59 -19.67
CA ASP A 144 52.91 -22.63 -19.36
C ASP A 144 52.32 -24.02 -19.63
N TYR A 145 51.05 -24.21 -19.25
CA TYR A 145 50.30 -25.44 -19.52
C TYR A 145 50.08 -25.67 -21.01
N PHE A 146 49.66 -24.65 -21.78
CA PHE A 146 49.52 -24.75 -23.23
C PHE A 146 50.85 -25.03 -23.95
N ALA A 147 51.93 -24.37 -23.53
CA ALA A 147 53.27 -24.60 -24.05
C ALA A 147 53.71 -26.04 -23.83
N ASP A 148 53.52 -26.58 -22.62
CA ASP A 148 53.81 -27.98 -22.32
C ASP A 148 52.91 -28.94 -23.12
N ALA A 149 51.64 -28.59 -23.28
CA ALA A 149 50.67 -29.41 -24.01
C ALA A 149 51.04 -29.57 -25.50
N THR A 150 51.66 -28.55 -26.09
CA THR A 150 51.95 -28.45 -27.53
C THR A 150 53.43 -28.65 -27.90
N LEU A 151 54.33 -28.79 -26.94
CA LEU A 151 55.78 -28.97 -27.19
C LEU A 151 56.06 -30.20 -28.06
N GLY A 152 56.78 -30.01 -29.18
CA GLY A 152 57.12 -31.08 -30.12
C GLY A 152 55.93 -31.71 -30.84
N LYS A 153 54.75 -31.06 -30.86
CA LYS A 153 53.54 -31.52 -31.54
C LYS A 153 53.31 -30.75 -32.84
N ASP A 154 52.69 -31.40 -33.82
CA ASP A 154 52.23 -30.70 -35.04
C ASP A 154 51.00 -29.85 -34.72
N ILE A 155 51.19 -28.52 -34.72
CA ILE A 155 50.16 -27.53 -34.42
C ILE A 155 49.68 -26.76 -35.65
N THR A 156 50.00 -27.22 -36.87
CA THR A 156 49.66 -26.51 -38.12
C THR A 156 48.16 -26.26 -38.34
N GLY A 157 47.29 -26.97 -37.61
CA GLY A 157 45.83 -26.78 -37.61
C GLY A 157 45.29 -25.78 -36.57
N LEU A 158 46.12 -25.19 -35.71
CA LEU A 158 45.68 -24.18 -34.74
C LEU A 158 45.74 -22.77 -35.35
N ASP A 159 44.66 -22.01 -35.21
CA ASP A 159 44.63 -20.60 -35.63
C ASP A 159 44.96 -19.62 -34.47
N GLU A 160 45.36 -18.40 -34.84
CA GLU A 160 45.69 -17.32 -33.89
C GLU A 160 44.49 -16.96 -32.98
N GLY A 161 43.26 -17.13 -33.46
CA GLY A 161 42.04 -16.83 -32.70
C GLY A 161 41.81 -17.79 -31.54
N THR A 162 42.14 -19.06 -31.73
CA THR A 162 42.00 -20.13 -30.73
C THR A 162 42.98 -19.92 -29.58
N THR A 163 44.24 -19.63 -29.88
CA THR A 163 45.27 -19.37 -28.86
C THR A 163 45.02 -18.06 -28.08
N SER A 164 44.45 -17.05 -28.74
CA SER A 164 44.08 -15.77 -28.11
C SER A 164 42.83 -15.91 -27.23
N LYS A 165 41.88 -16.78 -27.61
CA LYS A 165 40.65 -17.04 -26.84
C LYS A 165 40.96 -17.66 -25.47
N LEU A 166 41.84 -18.66 -25.41
CA LEU A 166 42.28 -19.33 -24.17
C LEU A 166 42.80 -18.33 -23.11
N ILE A 167 43.15 -17.12 -23.53
CA ILE A 167 43.76 -16.09 -22.70
C ILE A 167 42.77 -15.04 -22.24
N SER A 168 41.92 -14.60 -23.16
CA SER A 168 40.88 -13.60 -22.87
C SER A 168 39.82 -14.14 -21.92
N GLU A 169 39.72 -15.46 -21.79
CA GLU A 169 38.76 -16.10 -20.88
C GLU A 169 39.20 -16.12 -19.41
N ILE A 170 40.47 -15.82 -19.11
CA ILE A 170 40.96 -15.68 -17.74
C ILE A 170 40.77 -14.23 -17.31
N ASN A 171 39.67 -13.93 -16.62
CA ASN A 171 39.41 -12.63 -16.02
C ASN A 171 39.47 -12.67 -14.48
N SER A 172 39.57 -13.88 -13.92
CA SER A 172 39.75 -14.18 -12.51
C SER A 172 40.73 -15.34 -12.34
N ALA A 173 41.31 -15.51 -11.14
CA ALA A 173 42.22 -16.63 -10.89
C ALA A 173 41.52 -18.01 -10.97
N SER A 174 40.21 -18.06 -10.70
CA SER A 174 39.37 -19.27 -10.77
C SER A 174 39.19 -19.81 -12.19
N ASP A 175 39.41 -18.99 -13.22
CA ASP A 175 39.25 -19.42 -14.63
C ASP A 175 40.37 -20.36 -15.11
N LEU A 176 41.49 -20.47 -14.37
CA LEU A 176 42.65 -21.25 -14.76
C LEU A 176 42.32 -22.71 -15.08
N ASP A 177 41.53 -23.36 -14.22
CA ASP A 177 41.22 -24.78 -14.37
C ASP A 177 40.25 -25.04 -15.53
N LYS A 178 39.33 -24.11 -15.80
CA LYS A 178 38.49 -24.13 -17.00
C LYS A 178 39.36 -24.12 -18.27
N VAL A 179 40.30 -23.18 -18.34
CA VAL A 179 41.19 -23.04 -19.50
C VAL A 179 42.12 -24.24 -19.66
N LYS A 180 42.65 -24.80 -18.57
CA LYS A 180 43.43 -26.05 -18.64
C LYS A 180 42.63 -27.20 -19.24
N SER A 181 41.35 -27.35 -18.87
CA SER A 181 40.49 -28.38 -19.44
C SER A 181 40.24 -28.16 -20.94
N GLU A 182 40.12 -26.90 -21.40
CA GLU A 182 40.03 -26.60 -22.82
C GLU A 182 41.33 -26.95 -23.55
N ILE A 183 42.48 -26.62 -22.96
CA ILE A 183 43.80 -26.99 -23.46
C ILE A 183 43.94 -28.51 -23.57
N ASP A 184 43.47 -29.27 -22.59
CA ASP A 184 43.48 -30.74 -22.62
C ASP A 184 42.65 -31.30 -23.78
N GLY A 185 41.48 -30.71 -24.04
CA GLY A 185 40.65 -31.07 -25.20
C GLY A 185 41.35 -30.78 -26.53
N LEU A 186 42.02 -29.62 -26.63
CA LEU A 186 42.84 -29.29 -27.81
C LEU A 186 44.00 -30.27 -27.96
N LYS A 187 44.71 -30.57 -26.88
CA LYS A 187 45.82 -31.51 -26.84
C LYS A 187 45.39 -32.87 -27.38
N GLU A 188 44.25 -33.39 -26.91
CA GLU A 188 43.70 -34.67 -27.38
C GLU A 188 43.38 -34.65 -28.89
N SER A 189 42.85 -33.54 -29.41
CA SER A 189 42.59 -33.37 -30.84
C SER A 189 43.87 -33.31 -31.67
N ILE A 190 44.89 -32.59 -31.18
CA ILE A 190 46.20 -32.46 -31.82
C ILE A 190 46.90 -33.83 -31.85
N ASP A 191 46.96 -34.49 -30.70
CA ASP A 191 47.59 -35.80 -30.55
C ASP A 191 46.98 -36.81 -31.53
N LYS A 192 45.65 -36.86 -31.65
CA LYS A 192 44.96 -37.75 -32.59
C LYS A 192 45.20 -37.41 -34.06
N ALA A 193 45.36 -36.14 -34.40
CA ALA A 193 45.57 -35.71 -35.78
C ALA A 193 46.97 -36.08 -36.29
N GLY A 194 47.98 -36.07 -35.41
CA GLY A 194 49.37 -36.39 -35.73
C GLY A 194 49.73 -37.87 -35.76
N LEU A 195 48.81 -38.79 -35.45
CA LEU A 195 49.09 -40.23 -35.43
C LEU A 195 49.22 -40.82 -36.84
N ASN A 196 50.19 -41.72 -37.03
CA ASN A 196 50.27 -42.56 -38.23
C ASN A 196 49.10 -43.56 -38.25
N LYS A 197 48.41 -43.72 -39.38
CA LYS A 197 47.13 -44.47 -39.42
C LYS A 197 47.33 -45.84 -40.04
N ILE A 198 47.02 -46.89 -39.29
CA ILE A 198 47.12 -48.29 -39.71
C ILE A 198 45.74 -48.94 -39.57
N ALA A 199 45.26 -49.63 -40.61
CA ALA A 199 44.00 -50.36 -40.57
C ALA A 199 44.26 -51.87 -40.53
N LEU A 200 43.57 -52.58 -39.64
CA LEU A 200 43.60 -54.04 -39.56
C LEU A 200 42.80 -54.67 -40.72
N THR A 201 43.13 -55.91 -41.06
CA THR A 201 42.49 -56.70 -42.12
C THR A 201 41.63 -57.80 -41.55
N THR A 202 40.84 -58.50 -42.37
CA THR A 202 40.00 -59.62 -41.88
C THR A 202 40.79 -60.89 -41.58
N GLU A 203 42.07 -60.96 -41.97
CA GLU A 203 42.99 -62.05 -41.66
C GLU A 203 43.69 -61.81 -40.31
N ASN A 204 44.46 -62.78 -39.83
CA ASN A 204 45.31 -62.53 -38.66
C ASN A 204 46.46 -61.58 -39.04
N ASP A 205 46.56 -60.45 -38.37
CA ASP A 205 47.53 -59.40 -38.66
C ASP A 205 48.83 -59.57 -37.83
N THR A 206 49.95 -59.13 -38.40
CA THR A 206 51.22 -58.93 -37.67
C THR A 206 51.69 -57.51 -37.92
N ILE A 207 51.43 -56.64 -36.94
CA ILE A 207 51.70 -55.20 -37.02
C ILE A 207 52.81 -54.85 -36.04
N THR A 208 53.77 -54.05 -36.53
CA THR A 208 54.73 -53.32 -35.69
C THR A 208 54.62 -51.86 -36.09
N GLY A 209 54.25 -51.01 -35.14
CA GLY A 209 54.15 -49.58 -35.35
C GLY A 209 55.51 -48.91 -35.48
N THR A 210 55.48 -47.59 -35.52
CA THR A 210 56.61 -46.72 -35.79
C THR A 210 57.29 -46.28 -34.48
N GLU A 211 58.24 -45.35 -34.57
CA GLU A 211 58.86 -44.69 -33.40
C GLU A 211 58.07 -43.44 -32.94
N GLY A 212 57.02 -43.06 -33.68
CA GLY A 212 56.06 -42.03 -33.31
C GLY A 212 54.68 -42.63 -33.07
N GLY A 213 53.73 -41.85 -32.56
CA GLY A 213 52.41 -42.38 -32.22
C GLY A 213 51.62 -42.92 -33.41
N ASP A 214 51.04 -44.11 -33.23
CA ASP A 214 50.22 -44.83 -34.21
C ASP A 214 48.74 -44.90 -33.81
N LEU A 215 47.84 -44.84 -34.80
CA LEU A 215 46.41 -45.10 -34.70
C LEU A 215 46.08 -46.37 -35.47
N ILE A 216 45.97 -47.48 -34.74
CA ILE A 216 45.63 -48.79 -35.28
C ILE A 216 44.11 -48.97 -35.18
N SER A 217 43.41 -49.21 -36.28
CA SER A 217 41.94 -49.27 -36.33
C SER A 217 41.41 -50.65 -36.74
N GLY A 218 40.43 -51.17 -36.00
CA GLY A 218 39.78 -52.44 -36.28
C GLY A 218 38.29 -52.49 -35.94
N VAL A 219 37.66 -53.60 -36.31
CA VAL A 219 36.25 -53.90 -36.03
C VAL A 219 36.17 -55.29 -35.40
N VAL A 220 35.30 -55.47 -34.40
CA VAL A 220 34.90 -56.80 -33.91
C VAL A 220 33.46 -57.04 -34.30
N GLY A 221 33.19 -58.07 -35.10
CA GLY A 221 31.87 -58.29 -35.68
C GLY A 221 31.60 -59.75 -36.02
N THR A 222 30.87 -59.98 -37.10
CA THR A 222 30.80 -61.32 -37.70
C THR A 222 32.14 -61.71 -38.33
N ALA A 223 32.35 -62.99 -38.63
CA ALA A 223 33.63 -63.45 -39.23
C ALA A 223 33.97 -62.74 -40.56
N ALA A 224 33.00 -62.21 -41.29
CA ALA A 224 33.22 -61.47 -42.53
C ALA A 224 33.55 -59.98 -42.31
N GLU A 225 33.33 -59.46 -41.11
CA GLU A 225 33.49 -58.04 -40.76
C GLU A 225 34.58 -57.80 -39.73
N SER A 226 34.95 -58.82 -38.95
CA SER A 226 35.95 -58.71 -37.88
C SER A 226 37.32 -58.51 -38.49
N THR A 227 38.00 -57.45 -38.08
CA THR A 227 39.40 -57.19 -38.40
C THR A 227 40.32 -57.19 -37.19
N LEU A 228 39.76 -57.11 -35.97
CA LEU A 228 40.50 -57.53 -34.79
C LEU A 228 40.14 -58.99 -34.49
N ASN A 229 41.12 -59.87 -34.65
CA ASN A 229 41.00 -61.32 -34.54
C ASN A 229 41.81 -61.88 -33.36
N PRO A 230 41.43 -63.03 -32.78
CA PRO A 230 42.14 -63.59 -31.63
C PRO A 230 43.61 -63.96 -31.89
N GLY A 231 44.02 -64.14 -33.15
CA GLY A 231 45.40 -64.51 -33.51
C GLY A 231 46.30 -63.33 -33.86
N ASP A 232 45.83 -62.08 -33.74
CA ASP A 232 46.59 -60.90 -34.12
C ASP A 232 47.80 -60.67 -33.21
N LYS A 233 48.88 -60.17 -33.81
CA LYS A 233 50.12 -59.78 -33.14
C LYS A 233 50.37 -58.30 -33.41
N ILE A 234 49.98 -57.46 -32.46
CA ILE A 234 50.05 -56.01 -32.58
C ILE A 234 51.06 -55.48 -31.56
N ASP A 235 52.11 -54.85 -32.06
CA ASP A 235 53.08 -54.08 -31.28
C ASP A 235 52.99 -52.63 -31.73
N GLY A 236 52.56 -51.70 -30.87
CA GLY A 236 52.47 -50.28 -31.24
C GLY A 236 53.83 -49.63 -31.50
N GLY A 237 54.92 -50.22 -31.01
CA GLY A 237 56.25 -49.64 -31.17
C GLY A 237 56.57 -48.67 -30.03
N ALA A 238 57.22 -47.56 -30.35
CA ALA A 238 57.51 -46.50 -29.38
C ALA A 238 56.67 -45.27 -29.74
N GLY A 239 56.13 -44.58 -28.75
CA GLY A 239 55.23 -43.47 -29.00
C GLY A 239 54.04 -43.50 -28.05
N ASN A 240 53.00 -42.72 -28.37
CA ASN A 240 51.70 -42.82 -27.71
C ASN A 240 50.73 -43.44 -28.72
N ASP A 241 50.52 -44.74 -28.60
CA ASP A 241 49.82 -45.55 -29.58
C ASP A 241 48.36 -45.79 -29.16
N VAL A 242 47.47 -45.76 -30.15
CA VAL A 242 46.01 -45.87 -29.97
C VAL A 242 45.49 -47.06 -30.77
N LEU A 243 44.92 -48.05 -30.09
CA LEU A 243 44.10 -49.09 -30.72
C LEU A 243 42.62 -48.69 -30.67
N LYS A 244 42.04 -48.40 -31.82
CA LYS A 244 40.63 -48.03 -31.97
C LYS A 244 39.80 -49.19 -32.52
N VAL A 245 38.78 -49.63 -31.80
CA VAL A 245 37.96 -50.79 -32.15
C VAL A 245 36.47 -50.45 -32.14
N ASP A 246 35.78 -50.71 -33.26
CA ASP A 246 34.31 -50.68 -33.32
C ASP A 246 33.73 -52.07 -33.00
N LEU A 247 32.95 -52.17 -31.91
CA LEU A 247 32.37 -53.39 -31.37
C LEU A 247 30.94 -53.59 -31.88
N LYS A 248 30.81 -54.36 -32.95
CA LYS A 248 29.53 -54.92 -33.43
C LYS A 248 29.23 -56.29 -32.82
N GLY A 249 30.26 -57.01 -32.37
CA GLY A 249 30.22 -58.29 -31.64
C GLY A 249 31.09 -58.29 -30.37
N ASN A 250 31.09 -59.41 -29.64
CA ASN A 250 31.86 -59.58 -28.41
C ASN A 250 33.29 -60.06 -28.73
N PHE A 251 34.30 -59.40 -28.17
CA PHE A 251 35.69 -59.85 -28.23
C PHE A 251 36.00 -60.75 -27.02
N ARG A 252 36.43 -61.99 -27.27
CA ARG A 252 36.65 -63.02 -26.23
C ARG A 252 38.14 -63.19 -25.88
N GLY A 253 38.96 -62.17 -26.15
CA GLY A 253 40.39 -62.18 -25.89
C GLY A 253 41.21 -62.84 -26.99
N LEU A 254 42.53 -62.70 -26.86
CA LEU A 254 43.52 -63.28 -27.76
C LEU A 254 43.69 -64.80 -27.49
N LYS A 255 44.15 -65.54 -28.50
CA LYS A 255 44.39 -66.99 -28.47
C LYS A 255 45.78 -67.31 -29.02
N ASP A 256 46.22 -68.55 -28.78
CA ASP A 256 47.49 -69.09 -29.25
C ASP A 256 48.68 -68.20 -28.86
N ASP A 257 49.45 -67.70 -29.82
CA ASP A 257 50.58 -66.79 -29.62
C ASP A 257 50.26 -65.32 -30.00
N GLY A 258 48.98 -64.98 -30.12
CA GLY A 258 48.50 -63.60 -30.35
C GLY A 258 48.77 -62.70 -29.14
N TYR A 259 49.09 -61.43 -29.40
CA TYR A 259 49.40 -60.43 -28.38
C TYR A 259 49.03 -59.02 -28.85
N ILE A 260 48.72 -58.14 -27.91
CA ILE A 260 48.69 -56.69 -28.14
C ILE A 260 49.56 -56.07 -27.05
N LYS A 261 50.61 -55.35 -27.43
CA LYS A 261 51.54 -54.70 -26.51
C LYS A 261 51.97 -53.33 -27.03
N ASN A 262 52.50 -52.49 -26.13
CA ASN A 262 52.89 -51.11 -26.43
C ASN A 262 51.74 -50.32 -27.08
N ILE A 263 50.56 -50.40 -26.47
CA ILE A 263 49.39 -49.59 -26.88
C ILE A 263 48.95 -48.82 -25.64
N GLU A 264 49.15 -47.51 -25.62
CA GLU A 264 48.85 -46.67 -24.46
C GLU A 264 47.36 -46.34 -24.33
N LYS A 265 46.61 -46.24 -25.44
CA LYS A 265 45.17 -45.96 -25.42
C LYS A 265 44.37 -47.02 -26.17
N LEU A 266 43.49 -47.72 -25.47
CA LEU A 266 42.50 -48.62 -26.06
C LEU A 266 41.15 -47.90 -26.20
N SER A 267 40.74 -47.57 -27.42
CA SER A 267 39.49 -46.86 -27.72
C SER A 267 38.44 -47.79 -28.30
N LEU A 268 37.43 -48.15 -27.51
CA LEU A 268 36.32 -49.01 -27.88
C LEU A 268 35.05 -48.19 -28.15
N THR A 269 34.41 -48.43 -29.29
CA THR A 269 33.10 -47.86 -29.63
C THR A 269 32.08 -48.98 -29.78
N ASN A 270 30.94 -48.90 -29.10
CA ASN A 270 29.80 -49.80 -29.32
C ASN A 270 28.80 -49.13 -30.25
N SER A 271 28.93 -49.36 -31.55
CA SER A 271 27.97 -48.91 -32.57
C SER A 271 26.73 -49.81 -32.69
N SER A 272 26.64 -50.86 -31.88
CA SER A 272 25.56 -51.84 -31.95
C SER A 272 24.35 -51.47 -31.09
N VAL A 273 23.26 -52.22 -31.25
CA VAL A 273 22.00 -52.00 -30.51
C VAL A 273 21.92 -52.69 -29.14
N SER A 274 22.96 -53.40 -28.70
CA SER A 274 22.99 -54.10 -27.40
C SER A 274 24.37 -54.02 -26.72
N ASN A 275 24.45 -54.36 -25.44
CA ASN A 275 25.71 -54.33 -24.69
C ASN A 275 26.75 -55.28 -25.30
N ARG A 276 28.03 -54.94 -25.19
CA ARG A 276 29.14 -55.72 -25.72
C ARG A 276 30.18 -56.02 -24.64
N THR A 277 30.90 -57.12 -24.81
CA THR A 277 32.01 -57.50 -23.93
C THR A 277 33.34 -57.43 -24.67
N PHE A 278 34.38 -56.97 -23.98
CA PHE A 278 35.76 -56.95 -24.46
C PHE A 278 36.68 -57.56 -23.41
N ASP A 279 37.16 -58.78 -23.66
CA ASP A 279 38.15 -59.43 -22.82
C ASP A 279 39.55 -58.97 -23.22
N ALA A 280 40.21 -58.22 -22.34
CA ALA A 280 41.55 -57.65 -22.56
C ALA A 280 42.68 -58.62 -22.17
N LYS A 281 42.38 -59.91 -21.94
CA LYS A 281 43.40 -60.91 -21.66
C LYS A 281 44.41 -61.01 -22.82
N GLY A 282 45.70 -60.86 -22.47
CA GLY A 282 46.81 -60.86 -23.44
C GLY A 282 47.11 -59.48 -24.04
N ILE A 283 46.43 -58.43 -23.56
CA ILE A 283 46.71 -57.03 -23.88
C ILE A 283 47.47 -56.43 -22.70
N ASP A 284 48.68 -55.95 -22.95
CA ASP A 284 49.53 -55.31 -21.93
C ASP A 284 49.94 -53.90 -22.40
N GLY A 285 50.04 -52.95 -21.47
CA GLY A 285 50.44 -51.57 -21.77
C GLY A 285 49.36 -50.47 -21.80
N PRO A 286 48.03 -50.71 -21.96
CA PRO A 286 47.06 -49.63 -21.91
C PRO A 286 47.14 -48.82 -20.62
N GLN A 287 47.29 -47.51 -20.77
CA GLN A 287 47.23 -46.51 -19.70
C GLN A 287 45.85 -45.85 -19.67
N THR A 288 45.20 -45.76 -20.84
CA THR A 288 43.85 -45.23 -21.00
C THR A 288 42.96 -46.23 -21.73
N VAL A 289 41.72 -46.39 -21.25
CA VAL A 289 40.66 -47.12 -21.95
C VAL A 289 39.50 -46.17 -22.19
N ALA A 290 39.16 -45.94 -23.45
CA ALA A 290 38.03 -45.11 -23.83
C ALA A 290 36.86 -45.97 -24.30
N LEU A 291 35.69 -45.77 -23.71
CA LEU A 291 34.45 -46.48 -23.98
C LEU A 291 33.43 -45.48 -24.52
N SER A 292 32.89 -45.74 -25.71
CA SER A 292 31.94 -44.82 -26.35
C SER A 292 30.73 -45.54 -26.92
N GLY A 293 29.57 -44.90 -26.84
CA GLY A 293 28.29 -45.39 -27.37
C GLY A 293 27.18 -45.44 -26.34
N GLU A 294 25.93 -45.39 -26.80
CA GLU A 294 24.77 -45.41 -25.90
C GLU A 294 24.61 -46.74 -25.14
N LYS A 295 25.06 -47.84 -25.76
CA LYS A 295 25.04 -49.19 -25.18
C LYS A 295 26.35 -49.52 -24.50
N GLY A 296 26.28 -50.30 -23.42
CA GLY A 296 27.42 -50.54 -22.54
C GLY A 296 28.51 -51.42 -23.16
N ILE A 297 29.75 -51.21 -22.71
CA ILE A 297 30.90 -52.07 -22.98
C ILE A 297 31.40 -52.62 -21.64
N SER A 298 31.35 -53.93 -21.47
CA SER A 298 31.92 -54.62 -20.32
C SER A 298 33.33 -55.09 -20.67
N VAL A 299 34.34 -54.32 -20.23
CA VAL A 299 35.73 -54.73 -20.31
C VAL A 299 36.03 -55.70 -19.18
N THR A 300 36.93 -56.67 -19.40
CA THR A 300 37.41 -57.62 -18.37
C THR A 300 38.89 -57.91 -18.54
N ASN A 301 39.55 -58.36 -17.47
CA ASN A 301 40.95 -58.83 -17.46
C ASN A 301 42.02 -57.79 -17.83
N LEU A 302 41.82 -56.50 -17.57
CA LEU A 302 42.91 -55.52 -17.65
C LEU A 302 43.96 -55.76 -16.57
N ALA A 303 45.24 -55.69 -16.94
CA ALA A 303 46.35 -56.07 -16.07
C ALA A 303 46.67 -55.01 -14.98
N ASN A 304 46.38 -53.74 -15.24
CA ASN A 304 46.68 -52.62 -14.34
C ASN A 304 45.47 -51.68 -14.26
N ILE A 305 45.41 -50.85 -13.21
CA ILE A 305 44.46 -49.74 -13.12
C ILE A 305 44.79 -48.72 -14.22
N VAL A 306 43.79 -48.30 -14.98
CA VAL A 306 43.92 -47.39 -16.13
C VAL A 306 43.02 -46.18 -15.95
N ASP A 307 43.32 -45.10 -16.68
CA ASP A 307 42.39 -43.99 -16.86
C ASP A 307 41.21 -44.45 -17.74
N LEU A 308 39.99 -44.32 -17.24
CA LEU A 308 38.79 -44.72 -17.96
C LEU A 308 38.08 -43.49 -18.52
N GLU A 309 37.83 -43.47 -19.82
CA GLU A 309 37.00 -42.45 -20.46
C GLU A 309 35.68 -43.07 -20.89
N VAL A 310 34.54 -42.47 -20.55
CA VAL A 310 33.22 -42.98 -20.91
C VAL A 310 32.40 -41.86 -21.56
N SER A 311 31.94 -42.09 -22.78
CA SER A 311 31.20 -41.11 -23.55
C SER A 311 29.88 -41.65 -24.10
N GLY A 312 28.80 -40.93 -23.84
CA GLY A 312 27.47 -41.20 -24.39
C GLY A 312 26.71 -42.38 -23.76
N PHE A 313 27.27 -43.07 -22.75
CA PHE A 313 26.66 -44.26 -22.18
C PHE A 313 25.35 -43.96 -21.44
N LYS A 314 24.25 -44.62 -21.82
CA LYS A 314 22.89 -44.45 -21.24
C LYS A 314 22.32 -45.72 -20.61
N GLY A 315 23.17 -46.68 -20.24
CA GLY A 315 22.75 -47.90 -19.55
C GLY A 315 22.57 -47.72 -18.04
N ASN A 316 22.28 -48.80 -17.33
CA ASN A 316 21.98 -48.74 -15.89
C ASN A 316 23.24 -48.70 -15.02
N SER A 317 24.32 -49.37 -15.43
CA SER A 317 25.51 -49.50 -14.59
C SER A 317 26.80 -49.64 -15.41
N LEU A 318 27.85 -49.00 -14.90
CA LEU A 318 29.25 -49.19 -15.26
C LEU A 318 29.95 -49.89 -14.10
N ASN A 319 30.44 -51.12 -14.30
CA ASN A 319 31.06 -51.89 -13.24
C ASN A 319 32.59 -51.89 -13.36
N LEU A 320 33.24 -51.14 -12.49
CA LEU A 320 34.70 -50.98 -12.43
C LEU A 320 35.38 -52.23 -11.82
N ASP A 321 34.70 -52.93 -10.91
CA ASP A 321 35.26 -54.11 -10.23
C ASP A 321 35.53 -55.27 -11.21
N THR A 322 34.77 -55.33 -12.30
CA THR A 322 34.92 -56.40 -13.32
C THR A 322 35.90 -56.07 -14.45
N ILE A 323 36.37 -54.82 -14.54
CA ILE A 323 37.25 -54.36 -15.62
C ILE A 323 38.63 -55.00 -15.51
N TYR A 324 39.13 -55.12 -14.28
CA TYR A 324 40.50 -55.55 -14.01
C TYR A 324 40.60 -57.04 -13.73
N ALA A 325 41.80 -57.59 -13.92
CA ALA A 325 42.13 -58.95 -13.52
C ALA A 325 42.05 -59.12 -11.98
N GLU A 326 41.97 -60.37 -11.51
CA GLU A 326 41.95 -60.66 -10.08
C GLU A 326 43.15 -60.01 -9.36
N LYS A 327 42.91 -59.52 -8.13
CA LYS A 327 43.88 -58.88 -7.23
C LYS A 327 44.41 -57.51 -7.62
N VAL A 328 44.05 -56.97 -8.80
CA VAL A 328 44.46 -55.60 -9.21
C VAL A 328 43.87 -54.53 -8.29
N LEU A 329 42.64 -54.74 -7.82
CA LEU A 329 41.92 -53.85 -6.89
C LEU A 329 41.88 -54.40 -5.45
N ASP A 330 42.86 -55.21 -5.03
CA ASP A 330 42.91 -55.73 -3.65
C ASP A 330 43.78 -54.80 -2.75
N GLY A 331 44.21 -53.64 -3.25
CA GLY A 331 44.88 -52.61 -2.48
C GLY A 331 43.95 -51.95 -1.45
N ASN A 332 44.49 -51.06 -0.63
CA ASN A 332 43.72 -50.27 0.35
C ASN A 332 43.82 -48.76 0.10
N ALA A 333 44.29 -48.39 -1.09
CA ALA A 333 44.46 -47.02 -1.56
C ALA A 333 44.30 -46.97 -3.08
N ASP A 334 43.45 -47.84 -3.64
CA ASP A 334 43.25 -47.92 -5.08
C ASP A 334 42.49 -46.67 -5.57
N VAL A 335 42.99 -46.07 -6.65
CA VAL A 335 42.47 -44.82 -7.23
C VAL A 335 42.00 -45.08 -8.66
N GLN A 336 40.72 -44.86 -8.94
CA GLN A 336 40.18 -44.88 -10.30
C GLN A 336 40.00 -43.47 -10.84
N ASN A 337 40.65 -43.14 -11.96
CA ASN A 337 40.35 -41.95 -12.74
C ASN A 337 39.27 -42.26 -13.78
N LEU A 338 38.18 -41.50 -13.78
CA LEU A 338 37.02 -41.68 -14.65
C LEU A 338 36.63 -40.35 -15.30
N LYS A 339 36.95 -40.21 -16.58
CA LYS A 339 36.49 -39.11 -17.43
C LYS A 339 35.13 -39.45 -18.02
N VAL A 340 34.15 -38.55 -17.91
CA VAL A 340 32.79 -38.75 -18.41
C VAL A 340 32.34 -37.61 -19.32
N ASN A 341 31.58 -37.95 -20.36
CA ASN A 341 30.92 -37.00 -21.24
C ASN A 341 29.55 -37.53 -21.64
N SER A 342 28.47 -36.80 -21.34
CA SER A 342 27.10 -37.24 -21.60
C SER A 342 26.80 -38.65 -21.08
N VAL A 343 27.17 -38.96 -19.84
CA VAL A 343 26.87 -40.28 -19.23
C VAL A 343 25.59 -40.18 -18.40
N GLY A 344 24.64 -41.09 -18.64
CA GLY A 344 23.32 -41.08 -17.98
C GLY A 344 22.38 -39.96 -18.49
N ALA A 345 21.22 -39.85 -17.84
CA ALA A 345 20.23 -38.81 -18.11
C ALA A 345 19.47 -38.41 -16.82
N GLN A 346 18.79 -37.28 -16.84
CA GLN A 346 17.93 -36.86 -15.73
C GLN A 346 16.89 -37.94 -15.40
N GLY A 347 16.82 -38.36 -14.14
CA GLY A 347 15.95 -39.45 -13.68
C GLY A 347 16.44 -40.87 -14.04
N ALA A 348 17.54 -41.00 -14.76
CA ALA A 348 18.15 -42.27 -15.15
C ALA A 348 19.68 -42.18 -15.04
N SER A 349 20.17 -42.07 -13.79
CA SER A 349 21.62 -42.02 -13.51
C SER A 349 22.29 -43.37 -13.76
N VAL A 350 23.54 -43.34 -14.23
CA VAL A 350 24.37 -44.53 -14.38
C VAL A 350 25.00 -44.86 -13.03
N THR A 351 24.79 -46.08 -12.54
CA THR A 351 25.44 -46.56 -11.31
C THR A 351 26.88 -47.00 -11.60
N VAL A 352 27.85 -46.28 -11.06
CA VAL A 352 29.28 -46.63 -11.06
C VAL A 352 29.52 -47.59 -9.90
N THR A 353 29.66 -48.89 -10.21
CA THR A 353 29.97 -49.94 -9.22
C THR A 353 31.48 -50.03 -9.06
N ALA A 354 31.99 -49.64 -7.89
CA ALA A 354 33.41 -49.65 -7.56
C ALA A 354 33.60 -50.07 -6.09
N THR A 355 33.22 -51.30 -5.77
CA THR A 355 33.19 -51.78 -4.38
C THR A 355 34.58 -51.99 -3.80
N LYS A 356 35.59 -52.14 -4.66
CA LYS A 356 37.00 -52.39 -4.33
C LYS A 356 37.93 -51.18 -4.53
N VAL A 357 37.40 -50.00 -4.83
CA VAL A 357 38.19 -48.77 -5.04
C VAL A 357 37.98 -47.84 -3.84
N GLU A 358 39.05 -47.25 -3.32
CA GLU A 358 38.96 -46.29 -2.21
C GLU A 358 38.73 -44.84 -2.67
N THR A 359 39.28 -44.46 -3.83
CA THR A 359 39.18 -43.11 -4.38
C THR A 359 38.70 -43.10 -5.83
N LEU A 360 37.63 -42.36 -6.11
CA LEU A 360 37.12 -42.14 -7.46
C LEU A 360 37.34 -40.68 -7.87
N ASN A 361 38.20 -40.47 -8.87
CA ASN A 361 38.42 -39.16 -9.47
C ASN A 361 37.53 -39.03 -10.71
N LEU A 362 36.54 -38.14 -10.68
CA LEU A 362 35.65 -37.82 -11.78
C LEU A 362 36.15 -36.60 -12.54
N ASN A 363 36.20 -36.69 -13.87
CA ASN A 363 36.46 -35.55 -14.75
C ASN A 363 35.34 -35.42 -15.78
N THR A 364 34.53 -34.38 -15.72
CA THR A 364 33.42 -34.19 -16.65
C THR A 364 33.78 -33.26 -17.80
N THR A 365 33.41 -33.65 -19.01
CA THR A 365 33.68 -32.87 -20.24
C THR A 365 32.47 -32.86 -21.15
N GLY A 366 32.36 -31.84 -22.01
CA GLY A 366 31.29 -31.76 -23.00
C GLY A 366 29.92 -31.54 -22.36
N GLU A 367 29.01 -32.50 -22.52
CA GLU A 367 27.64 -32.43 -22.02
C GLU A 367 27.50 -33.00 -20.60
N GLY A 368 26.51 -32.52 -19.86
CA GLY A 368 26.28 -32.90 -18.46
C GLY A 368 26.08 -34.39 -18.23
N SER A 369 26.51 -34.89 -17.07
CA SER A 369 26.46 -36.31 -16.70
C SER A 369 25.67 -36.56 -15.41
N PHE A 370 25.08 -37.76 -15.29
CA PHE A 370 24.19 -38.18 -14.20
C PHE A 370 24.65 -39.54 -13.66
N LEU A 371 25.24 -39.53 -12.46
CA LEU A 371 25.94 -40.69 -11.91
C LEU A 371 25.45 -41.03 -10.49
N THR A 372 25.63 -42.29 -10.11
CA THR A 372 25.55 -42.73 -8.72
C THR A 372 26.81 -43.53 -8.37
N ALA A 373 27.46 -43.25 -7.24
CA ALA A 373 28.68 -43.94 -6.82
C ALA A 373 28.70 -44.17 -5.30
N ASP A 374 29.25 -45.29 -4.85
CA ASP A 374 29.40 -45.63 -3.42
C ASP A 374 30.86 -45.94 -3.10
N VAL A 375 31.67 -44.88 -2.98
CA VAL A 375 33.13 -44.91 -2.77
C VAL A 375 33.49 -43.96 -1.62
N ALA A 376 34.55 -44.27 -0.88
CA ALA A 376 34.92 -43.52 0.33
C ALA A 376 35.33 -42.06 0.05
N ASN A 377 36.14 -41.83 -0.99
CA ASN A 377 36.59 -40.51 -1.40
C ASN A 377 36.23 -40.27 -2.86
N ILE A 378 35.57 -39.15 -3.15
CA ILE A 378 35.23 -38.74 -4.52
C ILE A 378 35.83 -37.36 -4.77
N SER A 379 36.62 -37.22 -5.82
CA SER A 379 37.09 -35.92 -6.32
C SER A 379 36.44 -35.60 -7.65
N VAL A 380 36.03 -34.36 -7.89
CA VAL A 380 35.38 -33.91 -9.13
C VAL A 380 36.17 -32.76 -9.75
N LYS A 381 36.41 -32.87 -11.06
CA LYS A 381 37.03 -31.85 -11.91
C LYS A 381 36.30 -31.78 -13.26
N GLY A 382 36.70 -30.82 -14.09
CA GLY A 382 36.13 -30.60 -15.40
C GLY A 382 35.17 -29.42 -15.42
N ASN A 383 34.41 -29.26 -16.50
CA ASN A 383 33.58 -28.06 -16.74
C ASN A 383 32.11 -28.36 -17.11
N ALA A 384 31.78 -29.63 -17.37
CA ALA A 384 30.41 -30.03 -17.70
C ALA A 384 29.62 -30.35 -16.43
N ASN A 385 28.38 -29.88 -16.33
CA ASN A 385 27.54 -30.08 -15.13
C ASN A 385 27.44 -31.55 -14.71
N LEU A 386 27.42 -31.79 -13.40
CA LEU A 386 27.37 -33.14 -12.83
C LEU A 386 26.22 -33.25 -11.84
N SER A 387 25.36 -34.26 -12.04
CA SER A 387 24.48 -34.75 -10.98
C SER A 387 25.05 -36.04 -10.42
N LEU A 388 25.30 -36.07 -9.11
CA LEU A 388 25.96 -37.18 -8.43
C LEU A 388 25.18 -37.59 -7.19
N ALA A 389 24.66 -38.81 -7.15
CA ALA A 389 24.17 -39.42 -5.92
C ALA A 389 25.27 -40.29 -5.29
N THR A 390 25.43 -40.22 -3.97
CA THR A 390 26.44 -40.98 -3.23
C THR A 390 25.83 -42.03 -2.31
N GLY A 391 26.63 -43.04 -1.93
CA GLY A 391 26.21 -44.14 -1.07
C GLY A 391 26.77 -44.07 0.35
N LEU A 392 26.49 -45.11 1.15
CA LEU A 392 26.82 -45.18 2.58
C LEU A 392 28.32 -45.08 2.89
N LYS A 393 29.20 -45.44 1.94
CA LYS A 393 30.65 -45.44 2.14
C LYS A 393 31.25 -44.04 2.05
N THR A 394 30.59 -43.09 1.40
CA THR A 394 31.18 -41.78 1.10
C THR A 394 31.45 -40.98 2.37
N THR A 395 32.72 -40.58 2.53
CA THR A 395 33.22 -39.78 3.65
C THR A 395 33.69 -38.39 3.21
N THR A 396 34.19 -38.27 1.97
CA THR A 396 34.64 -37.01 1.39
C THR A 396 34.15 -36.83 -0.05
N LEU A 397 33.74 -35.60 -0.37
CA LEU A 397 33.47 -35.15 -1.73
C LEU A 397 34.24 -33.84 -1.94
N ASP A 398 35.20 -33.82 -2.87
CA ASP A 398 36.02 -32.63 -3.15
C ASP A 398 35.92 -32.23 -4.63
N ALA A 399 35.11 -31.21 -4.89
CA ALA A 399 34.92 -30.59 -6.19
C ALA A 399 35.60 -29.21 -6.31
N SER A 400 36.58 -28.88 -5.47
CA SER A 400 37.15 -27.51 -5.40
C SER A 400 37.81 -27.01 -6.69
N SER A 401 38.09 -27.90 -7.65
CA SER A 401 38.62 -27.57 -8.98
C SER A 401 37.59 -27.75 -10.10
N PHE A 402 36.31 -27.88 -9.76
CA PHE A 402 35.24 -28.11 -10.71
C PHE A 402 34.67 -26.79 -11.24
N GLY A 403 34.58 -26.64 -12.57
CA GLY A 403 34.07 -25.44 -13.23
C GLY A 403 32.60 -25.51 -13.66
N GLY A 404 31.98 -26.69 -13.62
CA GLY A 404 30.55 -26.86 -13.90
C GLY A 404 29.70 -26.72 -12.64
N ALA A 405 28.37 -26.73 -12.78
CA ALA A 405 27.46 -26.80 -11.64
C ALA A 405 27.32 -28.25 -11.13
N LEU A 406 27.50 -28.43 -9.82
CA LEU A 406 27.38 -29.70 -9.13
C LEU A 406 26.02 -29.81 -8.43
N ASN A 407 25.26 -30.87 -8.72
CA ASN A 407 24.08 -31.26 -7.96
C ASN A 407 24.33 -32.60 -7.27
N ALA A 408 24.82 -32.54 -6.03
CA ALA A 408 25.23 -33.69 -5.25
C ALA A 408 24.15 -34.11 -4.24
N ASP A 409 23.73 -35.38 -4.28
CA ASP A 409 22.84 -36.00 -3.28
C ASP A 409 23.64 -36.98 -2.41
N LEU A 410 23.81 -36.60 -1.15
CA LEU A 410 24.50 -37.35 -0.11
C LEU A 410 23.54 -37.77 1.01
N THR A 411 22.23 -37.85 0.75
CA THR A 411 21.24 -38.23 1.77
C THR A 411 21.44 -39.64 2.33
N ALA A 412 22.07 -40.54 1.58
CA ALA A 412 22.47 -41.87 2.06
C ALA A 412 23.79 -41.86 2.86
N SER A 413 24.61 -40.83 2.73
CA SER A 413 25.99 -40.79 3.21
C SER A 413 26.06 -40.26 4.65
N THR A 414 26.06 -41.19 5.61
CA THR A 414 25.94 -40.84 7.04
C THR A 414 27.25 -40.45 7.74
N ASN A 415 28.41 -40.68 7.09
CA ASN A 415 29.74 -40.49 7.68
C ASN A 415 30.56 -39.38 7.02
N VAL A 416 29.90 -38.44 6.32
CA VAL A 416 30.59 -37.36 5.61
C VAL A 416 31.26 -36.40 6.60
N THR A 417 32.56 -36.16 6.40
CA THR A 417 33.37 -35.23 7.21
C THR A 417 33.76 -33.96 6.46
N SER A 418 33.80 -34.00 5.12
CA SER A 418 34.15 -32.83 4.29
C SER A 418 33.40 -32.89 2.96
N ILE A 419 32.80 -31.76 2.58
CA ILE A 419 32.22 -31.53 1.25
C ILE A 419 32.79 -30.22 0.73
N LYS A 420 33.30 -30.20 -0.49
CA LYS A 420 33.66 -28.96 -1.20
C LYS A 420 32.99 -28.93 -2.56
N GLY A 421 32.24 -27.87 -2.86
CA GLY A 421 31.81 -27.52 -4.20
C GLY A 421 32.93 -26.88 -5.02
N GLY A 422 32.60 -26.44 -6.23
CA GLY A 422 33.47 -25.86 -7.23
C GLY A 422 33.17 -24.38 -7.48
N ASN A 423 33.29 -23.94 -8.74
CA ASN A 423 33.09 -22.54 -9.16
C ASN A 423 31.70 -22.27 -9.75
N GLY A 424 30.85 -23.29 -9.86
CA GLY A 424 29.48 -23.18 -10.33
C GLY A 424 28.50 -22.93 -9.19
N ASN A 425 27.23 -22.66 -9.52
CA ASN A 425 26.19 -22.63 -8.49
C ASN A 425 25.85 -24.06 -8.07
N ASP A 426 26.35 -24.48 -6.92
CA ASP A 426 26.31 -25.85 -6.48
C ASP A 426 25.14 -26.11 -5.53
N LYS A 427 24.60 -27.33 -5.61
CA LYS A 427 23.51 -27.82 -4.77
C LYS A 427 23.95 -29.10 -4.08
N ILE A 428 24.04 -29.05 -2.76
CA ILE A 428 24.49 -30.16 -1.91
C ILE A 428 23.29 -30.60 -1.06
N THR A 429 22.82 -31.83 -1.24
CA THR A 429 21.72 -32.39 -0.45
C THR A 429 22.26 -33.42 0.53
N VAL A 430 21.95 -33.28 1.82
CA VAL A 430 22.37 -34.18 2.90
C VAL A 430 21.16 -34.55 3.75
N LYS A 431 21.22 -35.71 4.43
CA LYS A 431 20.20 -36.05 5.44
C LYS A 431 20.57 -35.48 6.81
N ASP A 432 21.76 -35.85 7.25
CA ASP A 432 22.44 -35.41 8.47
C ASP A 432 23.94 -35.33 8.15
N PHE A 433 24.73 -34.73 9.02
CA PHE A 433 26.19 -34.66 8.89
C PHE A 433 26.87 -34.83 10.25
N ALA A 434 28.13 -35.24 10.23
CA ALA A 434 28.92 -35.36 11.46
C ALA A 434 29.05 -34.00 12.16
N ALA A 435 29.16 -33.98 13.49
CA ALA A 435 29.19 -32.75 14.30
C ALA A 435 30.31 -31.75 13.92
N ASN A 436 31.35 -32.22 13.24
CA ASN A 436 32.50 -31.43 12.78
C ASN A 436 32.64 -31.43 11.24
N ALA A 437 31.58 -31.79 10.51
CA ALA A 437 31.63 -31.74 9.05
C ALA A 437 31.86 -30.30 8.58
N VAL A 438 32.79 -30.14 7.65
CA VAL A 438 33.06 -28.86 6.97
C VAL A 438 32.44 -28.94 5.59
N ILE A 439 31.55 -28.01 5.29
CA ILE A 439 30.90 -27.90 3.98
C ILE A 439 31.29 -26.54 3.41
N ASP A 440 31.96 -26.57 2.27
CA ASP A 440 32.38 -25.39 1.52
C ASP A 440 31.65 -25.40 0.17
N GLY A 441 30.87 -24.38 -0.15
CA GLY A 441 30.19 -24.31 -1.46
C GLY A 441 31.15 -24.00 -2.60
N GLY A 442 32.25 -23.30 -2.31
CA GLY A 442 33.19 -22.84 -3.32
C GLY A 442 32.87 -21.42 -3.79
N ALA A 443 32.91 -21.15 -5.10
CA ALA A 443 32.50 -19.87 -5.66
C ALA A 443 31.18 -20.05 -6.41
N GLY A 444 30.25 -19.12 -6.27
CA GLY A 444 28.92 -19.25 -6.84
C GLY A 444 27.88 -18.76 -5.86
N ASN A 445 26.60 -19.01 -6.16
CA ASN A 445 25.53 -18.94 -5.17
C ASN A 445 25.14 -20.38 -4.82
N ASP A 446 25.60 -20.84 -3.66
CA ASP A 446 25.55 -22.25 -3.31
C ASP A 446 24.41 -22.58 -2.33
N GLU A 447 23.80 -23.74 -2.53
CA GLU A 447 22.66 -24.23 -1.73
C GLU A 447 23.01 -25.52 -0.99
N LEU A 448 22.86 -25.51 0.34
CA LEU A 448 22.81 -26.71 1.16
C LEU A 448 21.36 -27.11 1.47
N VAL A 449 20.93 -28.29 1.04
CA VAL A 449 19.62 -28.87 1.37
C VAL A 449 19.78 -29.95 2.45
N ILE A 450 19.12 -29.76 3.59
CA ILE A 450 19.06 -30.73 4.68
C ILE A 450 17.70 -31.43 4.61
N LYS A 451 17.68 -32.67 4.13
CA LYS A 451 16.47 -33.42 3.78
C LYS A 451 16.23 -34.63 4.68
N GLY A 452 15.09 -34.67 5.37
CA GLY A 452 14.71 -35.85 6.17
C GLY A 452 15.51 -35.99 7.47
N SER A 453 16.13 -34.92 7.96
CA SER A 453 16.92 -34.93 9.19
C SER A 453 16.07 -35.33 10.39
N SER A 454 16.63 -36.16 11.27
CA SER A 454 16.04 -36.52 12.57
C SER A 454 16.77 -35.87 13.74
N ALA A 455 17.70 -34.96 13.47
CA ALA A 455 18.46 -34.25 14.49
C ALA A 455 17.58 -33.21 15.20
N THR A 456 17.84 -33.02 16.50
CA THR A 456 17.21 -31.94 17.28
C THR A 456 18.05 -30.66 17.29
N THR A 457 19.32 -30.76 16.93
CA THR A 457 20.24 -29.61 16.85
C THR A 457 21.28 -29.86 15.77
N LEU A 458 21.52 -28.87 14.92
CA LEU A 458 22.57 -28.85 13.92
C LEU A 458 23.38 -27.56 14.05
N GLN A 459 24.72 -27.68 14.07
CA GLN A 459 25.64 -26.54 14.05
C GLN A 459 26.73 -26.80 13.01
N PRO A 460 26.40 -26.76 11.71
CA PRO A 460 27.37 -26.99 10.66
C PRO A 460 28.46 -25.90 10.65
N THR A 461 29.64 -26.26 10.15
CA THR A 461 30.64 -25.28 9.72
C THR A 461 30.46 -25.09 8.22
N LEU A 462 29.87 -23.96 7.82
CA LEU A 462 29.58 -23.62 6.43
C LEU A 462 30.46 -22.45 6.00
N THR A 463 31.13 -22.61 4.86
CA THR A 463 31.83 -21.54 4.16
C THR A 463 31.29 -21.44 2.74
N ASN A 464 31.16 -20.23 2.21
CA ASN A 464 30.64 -20.00 0.87
C ASN A 464 29.34 -20.78 0.57
N ILE A 465 28.43 -20.80 1.54
CA ILE A 465 27.06 -21.29 1.35
C ILE A 465 26.15 -20.13 1.66
N GLU A 466 25.41 -19.64 0.67
CA GLU A 466 24.53 -18.49 0.80
C GLU A 466 23.13 -18.92 1.22
N LYS A 467 22.70 -20.11 0.77
CA LYS A 467 21.35 -20.64 0.98
C LYS A 467 21.35 -21.97 1.71
N VAL A 468 20.51 -22.08 2.74
CA VAL A 468 20.21 -23.35 3.41
C VAL A 468 18.73 -23.67 3.29
N THR A 469 18.40 -24.85 2.80
CA THR A 469 17.03 -25.37 2.67
C THR A 469 16.81 -26.51 3.66
N ILE A 470 15.79 -26.41 4.52
CA ILE A 470 15.32 -27.52 5.36
C ILE A 470 14.12 -28.18 4.66
N ASP A 471 14.24 -29.47 4.33
CA ASP A 471 13.20 -30.25 3.66
C ASP A 471 12.79 -31.46 4.55
N ASP A 472 11.52 -31.56 4.92
CA ASP A 472 10.95 -32.74 5.58
C ASP A 472 11.61 -33.13 6.93
N ASN A 473 11.75 -32.17 7.86
CA ASN A 473 12.30 -32.43 9.19
C ASN A 473 11.44 -33.40 10.01
N LYS A 474 12.09 -34.37 10.66
CA LYS A 474 11.43 -35.44 11.43
C LYS A 474 11.32 -35.17 12.94
N ALA A 475 12.09 -34.20 13.43
CA ALA A 475 12.07 -33.74 14.82
C ALA A 475 12.10 -32.20 14.87
N ASP A 476 11.75 -31.63 16.03
CA ASP A 476 11.96 -30.20 16.28
C ASP A 476 13.46 -29.90 16.22
N LEU A 477 13.85 -28.96 15.36
CA LEU A 477 15.25 -28.71 15.00
C LEU A 477 15.68 -27.32 15.44
N THR A 478 16.81 -27.22 16.16
CA THR A 478 17.56 -25.97 16.31
C THR A 478 18.72 -25.92 15.31
N LEU A 479 18.68 -24.98 14.37
CA LEU A 479 19.77 -24.72 13.42
C LEU A 479 20.62 -23.55 13.95
N SER A 480 21.83 -23.84 14.40
CA SER A 480 22.79 -22.83 14.84
C SER A 480 23.73 -22.45 13.71
N LEU A 481 23.62 -21.22 13.21
CA LEU A 481 24.45 -20.64 12.15
C LEU A 481 25.71 -19.93 12.66
N LYS A 482 26.08 -20.14 13.94
CA LYS A 482 27.28 -19.57 14.57
C LYS A 482 28.60 -19.78 13.79
N LYS A 483 28.69 -20.83 12.97
CA LYS A 483 29.85 -21.14 12.13
C LYS A 483 29.50 -21.14 10.64
N ALA A 484 28.54 -20.30 10.25
CA ALA A 484 27.96 -20.26 8.92
C ALA A 484 27.64 -18.81 8.53
N GLU A 485 28.63 -17.92 8.65
CA GLU A 485 28.46 -16.47 8.49
C GLU A 485 28.04 -16.05 7.06
N SER A 486 28.29 -16.89 6.05
CA SER A 486 27.87 -16.65 4.66
C SER A 486 26.37 -16.86 4.41
N VAL A 487 25.67 -17.56 5.30
CA VAL A 487 24.26 -17.92 5.10
C VAL A 487 23.38 -16.69 5.31
N THR A 488 22.76 -16.22 4.23
CA THR A 488 21.85 -15.06 4.24
C THR A 488 20.42 -15.44 3.85
N GLU A 489 20.22 -16.62 3.26
CA GLU A 489 18.91 -17.12 2.84
C GLU A 489 18.59 -18.46 3.50
N LEU A 490 17.43 -18.55 4.14
CA LEU A 490 16.84 -19.81 4.59
C LEU A 490 15.61 -20.16 3.76
N SER A 491 15.47 -21.42 3.39
CA SER A 491 14.29 -21.93 2.70
C SER A 491 13.73 -23.15 3.43
N PHE A 492 12.42 -23.35 3.34
CA PHE A 492 11.71 -24.39 4.06
C PHE A 492 10.76 -25.12 3.10
N ALA A 493 10.79 -26.44 3.10
CA ALA A 493 9.89 -27.30 2.32
C ALA A 493 9.40 -28.46 3.19
N ASN A 494 8.14 -28.89 2.97
CA ASN A 494 7.57 -30.07 3.62
C ASN A 494 7.73 -30.10 5.17
N LEU A 495 7.76 -28.94 5.84
CA LEU A 495 7.95 -28.89 7.29
C LEU A 495 6.78 -29.54 8.03
N SER A 496 7.13 -30.41 8.97
CA SER A 496 6.17 -31.08 9.86
C SER A 496 6.44 -30.86 11.35
N LYS A 497 7.64 -30.34 11.67
CA LYS A 497 8.15 -30.08 13.03
C LYS A 497 8.74 -28.67 13.11
N LYS A 498 8.96 -28.15 14.31
CA LYS A 498 9.47 -26.80 14.50
C LYS A 498 10.90 -26.67 13.98
N VAL A 499 11.25 -25.47 13.50
CA VAL A 499 12.64 -25.10 13.22
C VAL A 499 12.94 -23.79 13.93
N THR A 500 14.02 -23.75 14.71
CA THR A 500 14.50 -22.53 15.36
C THR A 500 15.89 -22.21 14.85
N GLU A 501 16.04 -21.07 14.22
CA GLU A 501 17.35 -20.51 13.87
C GLU A 501 17.98 -19.84 15.10
N SER A 502 19.31 -19.93 15.20
CA SER A 502 20.11 -19.19 16.18
C SER A 502 21.47 -18.78 15.62
N ASN A 503 21.93 -17.58 16.00
CA ASN A 503 23.26 -17.07 15.66
C ASN A 503 23.54 -16.91 14.15
N GLY A 504 22.51 -16.63 13.35
CA GLY A 504 22.63 -16.32 11.92
C GLY A 504 22.84 -14.84 11.59
N ASN A 505 22.86 -14.60 10.28
CA ASN A 505 22.78 -13.30 9.61
C ASN A 505 21.78 -13.42 8.44
N VAL A 506 20.58 -13.92 8.74
CA VAL A 506 19.55 -14.32 7.78
C VAL A 506 18.73 -13.10 7.36
N ASP A 507 18.87 -12.71 6.09
CA ASP A 507 18.16 -11.57 5.51
C ASP A 507 16.83 -11.97 4.86
N THR A 508 16.76 -13.21 4.33
CA THR A 508 15.60 -13.72 3.59
C THR A 508 15.18 -15.11 4.06
N VAL A 509 13.85 -15.29 4.22
CA VAL A 509 13.22 -16.59 4.45
C VAL A 509 12.25 -16.92 3.32
N ASN A 510 12.33 -18.13 2.77
CA ASN A 510 11.38 -18.64 1.79
C ASN A 510 10.61 -19.87 2.32
N PHE A 511 9.29 -19.81 2.25
CA PHE A 511 8.43 -20.98 2.37
C PHE A 511 8.09 -21.51 0.99
N LEU A 512 8.38 -22.78 0.75
CA LEU A 512 8.05 -23.50 -0.48
C LEU A 512 6.74 -24.32 -0.33
N ALA A 513 6.29 -25.01 -1.37
CA ALA A 513 5.10 -25.85 -1.28
C ALA A 513 5.30 -27.05 -0.33
N GLY A 514 4.19 -27.58 0.21
CA GLY A 514 4.18 -28.76 1.08
C GLY A 514 4.36 -28.48 2.58
N ASN A 515 4.68 -27.24 2.96
CA ASN A 515 4.74 -26.81 4.36
C ASN A 515 3.36 -26.79 5.05
N SER A 516 3.37 -26.62 6.37
CA SER A 516 2.18 -26.43 7.19
C SER A 516 2.18 -25.09 7.95
N GLU A 517 0.98 -24.55 8.11
CA GLU A 517 0.60 -23.40 8.93
C GLU A 517 0.49 -23.72 10.42
N ALA A 518 0.48 -25.01 10.80
CA ALA A 518 0.29 -25.44 12.18
C ALA A 518 1.45 -25.01 13.09
N SER A 519 1.15 -24.69 14.35
CA SER A 519 2.19 -24.32 15.34
C SER A 519 3.22 -25.42 15.61
N SER A 520 2.92 -26.68 15.25
CA SER A 520 3.88 -27.78 15.30
C SER A 520 4.96 -27.71 14.22
N ALA A 521 4.77 -26.91 13.16
CA ALA A 521 5.71 -26.70 12.05
C ALA A 521 6.24 -25.24 12.00
N GLN A 522 6.12 -24.50 13.10
CA GLN A 522 6.54 -23.11 13.15
C GLN A 522 8.06 -22.96 12.98
N VAL A 523 8.45 -21.97 12.16
CA VAL A 523 9.82 -21.48 12.03
C VAL A 523 10.01 -20.28 12.98
N THR A 524 11.08 -20.29 13.77
CA THR A 524 11.46 -19.14 14.61
C THR A 524 12.80 -18.60 14.12
N ILE A 525 12.83 -17.34 13.71
CA ILE A 525 14.02 -16.61 13.32
C ILE A 525 14.26 -15.52 14.37
N SER A 526 15.39 -15.61 15.07
CA SER A 526 15.75 -14.69 16.16
C SER A 526 16.82 -13.68 15.74
N ASP A 527 16.85 -13.40 14.45
CA ASP A 527 17.76 -12.47 13.79
C ASP A 527 17.12 -11.09 13.59
N ALA A 528 17.91 -10.05 13.84
CA ALA A 528 17.50 -8.68 13.58
C ALA A 528 17.75 -8.26 12.12
N THR A 529 18.56 -9.01 11.35
CA THR A 529 18.84 -8.69 9.95
C THR A 529 17.77 -9.18 8.98
N LEU A 530 16.85 -10.03 9.43
CA LEU A 530 15.73 -10.53 8.62
C LEU A 530 14.88 -9.37 8.09
N LYS A 531 14.84 -9.26 6.76
CA LYS A 531 14.11 -8.22 6.02
C LYS A 531 12.99 -8.77 5.16
N THR A 532 13.13 -10.00 4.65
CA THR A 532 12.19 -10.53 3.65
C THR A 532 11.65 -11.90 4.04
N ILE A 533 10.33 -12.06 3.94
CA ILE A 533 9.64 -13.34 4.08
C ILE A 533 8.85 -13.60 2.79
N ASN A 534 9.15 -14.70 2.11
CA ASN A 534 8.52 -15.09 0.86
C ASN A 534 7.67 -16.34 1.05
N PHE A 535 6.40 -16.28 0.65
CA PHE A 535 5.50 -17.41 0.49
C PHE A 535 5.33 -17.69 -1.02
N VAL A 536 6.39 -18.23 -1.66
CA VAL A 536 6.50 -18.37 -3.11
C VAL A 536 7.18 -19.69 -3.47
N ASP A 537 6.51 -20.51 -4.30
CA ASP A 537 7.10 -21.69 -4.95
C ASP A 537 6.46 -21.86 -6.33
N ALA A 538 7.01 -21.14 -7.31
CA ALA A 538 6.44 -21.04 -8.65
C ALA A 538 4.91 -20.78 -8.57
N ASP A 539 4.10 -21.57 -9.28
CA ASP A 539 2.63 -21.45 -9.31
C ASP A 539 1.90 -22.39 -8.31
N LYS A 540 2.62 -22.92 -7.31
CA LYS A 540 2.06 -23.84 -6.31
C LYS A 540 1.56 -23.08 -5.08
N ALA A 541 0.53 -23.64 -4.45
CA ALA A 541 0.02 -23.12 -3.19
C ALA A 541 1.06 -23.32 -2.07
N VAL A 542 1.34 -22.25 -1.34
CA VAL A 542 2.31 -22.21 -0.24
C VAL A 542 1.60 -22.01 1.09
N LYS A 543 2.13 -22.65 2.12
CA LYS A 543 1.78 -22.42 3.52
C LYS A 543 3.03 -22.16 4.35
N GLY A 544 2.88 -21.55 5.51
CA GLY A 544 3.96 -21.42 6.49
C GLY A 544 3.54 -20.66 7.73
N ASN A 545 4.28 -20.88 8.81
CA ASN A 545 4.12 -20.20 10.09
C ASN A 545 5.49 -19.77 10.59
N ILE A 546 5.68 -18.47 10.80
CA ILE A 546 6.95 -17.88 11.20
C ILE A 546 6.80 -16.93 12.40
N ALA A 547 7.75 -17.01 13.31
CA ALA A 547 8.02 -16.02 14.36
C ALA A 547 9.37 -15.33 14.08
N ALA A 548 9.30 -14.08 13.63
CA ALA A 548 10.42 -13.19 13.33
C ALA A 548 10.57 -12.16 14.46
N ASP A 549 11.00 -12.64 15.64
CA ASP A 549 10.84 -11.90 16.89
C ASP A 549 11.67 -10.61 16.98
N LYS A 550 12.81 -10.55 16.28
CA LYS A 550 13.74 -9.41 16.33
C LYS A 550 13.76 -8.54 15.08
N ALA A 551 13.09 -8.94 14.00
CA ALA A 551 13.00 -8.12 12.80
C ALA A 551 12.26 -6.81 13.10
N THR A 552 12.87 -5.67 12.78
CA THR A 552 12.28 -4.34 13.00
C THR A 552 11.53 -3.82 11.77
N GLU A 553 11.93 -4.30 10.59
CA GLU A 553 11.31 -4.02 9.30
C GLU A 553 11.12 -5.32 8.53
N LEU A 554 10.01 -5.50 7.82
CA LEU A 554 9.76 -6.68 7.00
C LEU A 554 9.06 -6.35 5.68
N THR A 555 9.51 -6.99 4.62
CA THR A 555 8.75 -7.15 3.37
C THR A 555 8.24 -8.59 3.29
N ILE A 556 6.93 -8.75 3.11
CA ILE A 556 6.27 -10.05 3.01
C ILE A 556 5.74 -10.18 1.59
N ASN A 557 6.30 -11.12 0.82
CA ASN A 557 5.84 -11.39 -0.54
C ASN A 557 5.05 -12.70 -0.57
N SER A 558 3.91 -12.73 -1.24
CA SER A 558 3.12 -13.95 -1.43
C SER A 558 2.75 -14.15 -2.89
N GLY A 559 3.07 -15.33 -3.42
CA GLY A 559 2.73 -15.72 -4.78
C GLY A 559 1.33 -16.33 -4.85
N LYS A 560 1.13 -17.44 -4.13
CA LYS A 560 -0.14 -18.17 -4.11
C LYS A 560 -0.42 -18.75 -2.74
N VAL A 561 -1.39 -18.15 -2.05
CA VAL A 561 -1.79 -18.51 -0.68
C VAL A 561 -3.31 -18.62 -0.67
N GLU A 562 -3.83 -19.85 -0.55
CA GLU A 562 -5.27 -20.12 -0.76
C GLU A 562 -6.19 -19.62 0.37
N ALA A 563 -5.65 -19.34 1.55
CA ALA A 563 -6.40 -18.84 2.70
C ALA A 563 -5.49 -17.99 3.61
N ALA A 564 -6.03 -16.98 4.29
CA ALA A 564 -5.25 -16.13 5.19
C ALA A 564 -4.52 -16.91 6.31
N ALA A 565 -5.12 -18.01 6.77
CA ALA A 565 -4.52 -18.90 7.78
C ALA A 565 -3.35 -19.73 7.24
N ASN A 566 -3.17 -19.85 5.92
CA ASN A 566 -2.05 -20.60 5.34
C ASN A 566 -0.72 -19.85 5.47
N ALA A 567 -0.74 -18.53 5.58
CA ALA A 567 0.45 -17.72 5.81
C ALA A 567 0.33 -17.01 7.17
N VAL A 568 1.13 -17.43 8.14
CA VAL A 568 1.09 -16.91 9.52
C VAL A 568 2.42 -16.27 9.86
N VAL A 569 2.40 -14.97 10.21
CA VAL A 569 3.60 -14.18 10.53
C VAL A 569 3.42 -13.51 11.88
N THR A 570 4.34 -13.82 12.81
CA THR A 570 4.50 -13.11 14.08
C THR A 570 5.76 -12.27 14.01
N ALA A 571 5.64 -10.96 14.14
CA ALA A 571 6.75 -10.01 14.02
C ALA A 571 6.73 -9.05 15.22
N ALA A 572 7.13 -9.57 16.39
CA ALA A 572 6.94 -8.89 17.68
C ALA A 572 7.67 -7.54 17.81
N SER A 573 8.78 -7.36 17.08
CA SER A 573 9.58 -6.15 17.10
C SER A 573 9.39 -5.23 15.89
N ALA A 574 8.62 -5.65 14.89
CA ALA A 574 8.47 -4.89 13.66
C ALA A 574 7.65 -3.61 13.87
N THR A 575 8.19 -2.49 13.39
CA THR A 575 7.51 -1.18 13.35
C THR A 575 7.05 -0.83 11.95
N ASN A 576 7.69 -1.39 10.92
CA ASN A 576 7.35 -1.18 9.51
C ASN A 576 7.19 -2.53 8.79
N ILE A 577 6.04 -2.76 8.15
CA ILE A 577 5.79 -3.95 7.34
C ILE A 577 5.19 -3.54 5.99
N SER A 578 5.74 -4.10 4.91
CA SER A 578 5.19 -4.03 3.56
C SER A 578 4.73 -5.41 3.11
N ILE A 579 3.50 -5.53 2.62
CA ILE A 579 2.93 -6.79 2.12
C ILE A 579 2.71 -6.66 0.61
N ASN A 580 3.29 -7.56 -0.18
CA ASN A 580 3.10 -7.65 -1.62
C ASN A 580 2.41 -8.97 -1.96
N ALA A 581 1.09 -8.89 -2.18
CA ALA A 581 0.23 -10.03 -2.46
C ALA A 581 -0.10 -10.14 -3.95
N ALA A 582 0.32 -11.23 -4.58
CA ALA A 582 -0.07 -11.55 -5.95
C ALA A 582 -1.55 -11.96 -6.05
N LYS A 583 -2.04 -12.11 -7.29
CA LYS A 583 -3.47 -12.25 -7.59
C LYS A 583 -4.13 -13.44 -6.88
N ASP A 584 -3.39 -14.53 -6.73
CA ASP A 584 -3.86 -15.79 -6.14
C ASP A 584 -3.57 -15.89 -4.63
N THR A 585 -3.33 -14.75 -3.97
CA THR A 585 -3.18 -14.66 -2.51
C THR A 585 -4.49 -14.19 -1.89
N ALA A 586 -5.17 -15.09 -1.17
CA ALA A 586 -6.43 -14.80 -0.49
C ALA A 586 -6.25 -13.95 0.80
N GLY A 587 -5.08 -13.99 1.43
CA GLY A 587 -4.84 -13.23 2.67
C GLY A 587 -3.57 -13.62 3.43
N LEU A 588 -3.42 -13.05 4.62
CA LEU A 588 -2.33 -13.30 5.58
C LEU A 588 -2.83 -13.19 7.02
N THR A 589 -2.27 -13.99 7.93
CA THR A 589 -2.40 -13.80 9.39
C THR A 589 -1.16 -13.10 9.93
N LEU A 590 -1.33 -11.90 10.50
CA LEU A 590 -0.26 -11.06 11.02
C LEU A 590 -0.46 -10.76 12.51
N THR A 591 0.60 -10.95 13.29
CA THR A 591 0.69 -10.53 14.69
C THR A 591 1.91 -9.63 14.89
N ALA A 592 1.70 -8.32 15.03
CA ALA A 592 2.78 -7.34 15.14
C ALA A 592 2.37 -6.17 16.08
N GLY A 593 2.51 -6.35 17.39
CA GLY A 593 2.00 -5.41 18.39
C GLY A 593 2.74 -4.06 18.48
N LYS A 594 3.84 -3.88 17.74
CA LYS A 594 4.60 -2.61 17.65
C LYS A 594 4.51 -1.95 16.27
N LEU A 595 3.72 -2.51 15.35
CA LEU A 595 3.61 -2.05 13.98
C LEU A 595 3.00 -0.64 13.93
N THR A 596 3.74 0.34 13.44
CA THR A 596 3.27 1.72 13.24
C THR A 596 2.95 2.00 11.77
N ASP A 597 3.69 1.40 10.86
CA ASP A 597 3.60 1.65 9.42
C ASP A 597 3.30 0.34 8.70
N LEU A 598 2.13 0.26 8.07
CA LEU A 598 1.72 -0.88 7.28
C LEU A 598 1.42 -0.45 5.84
N THR A 599 2.12 -1.05 4.89
CA THR A 599 1.79 -0.94 3.47
C THR A 599 1.27 -2.28 2.94
N VAL A 600 0.18 -2.25 2.19
CA VAL A 600 -0.40 -3.44 1.54
C VAL A 600 -0.58 -3.18 0.06
N ASN A 601 0.08 -3.97 -0.77
CA ASN A 601 -0.09 -3.98 -2.22
C ASN A 601 -0.71 -5.33 -2.63
N ASN A 602 -2.00 -5.36 -2.99
CA ASN A 602 -2.70 -6.60 -3.36
C ASN A 602 -3.22 -6.56 -4.79
N LYS A 603 -2.85 -7.58 -5.58
CA LYS A 603 -3.30 -7.77 -6.97
C LYS A 603 -4.69 -8.42 -7.09
N GLY A 604 -5.08 -9.21 -6.08
CA GLY A 604 -6.35 -9.93 -6.01
C GLY A 604 -7.14 -9.59 -4.75
N ALA A 605 -8.18 -10.36 -4.44
CA ALA A 605 -8.90 -10.22 -3.17
C ALA A 605 -8.01 -10.68 -2.01
N PHE A 606 -7.78 -9.81 -1.03
CA PHE A 606 -6.86 -10.02 0.07
C PHE A 606 -7.51 -9.66 1.41
N ALA A 607 -7.53 -10.64 2.32
CA ALA A 607 -7.97 -10.46 3.70
C ALA A 607 -6.77 -10.48 4.66
N LEU A 608 -6.54 -9.36 5.33
CA LEU A 608 -5.61 -9.31 6.45
C LEU A 608 -6.32 -9.78 7.73
N THR A 609 -5.70 -10.72 8.44
CA THR A 609 -6.20 -11.24 9.72
C THR A 609 -5.18 -10.99 10.82
N GLY A 610 -5.65 -10.72 12.03
CA GLY A 610 -4.84 -10.37 13.19
C GLY A 610 -5.72 -10.06 14.40
N THR A 611 -5.15 -10.10 15.60
CA THR A 611 -5.91 -9.92 16.86
C THR A 611 -6.08 -8.45 17.26
N SER A 612 -5.10 -7.59 16.94
CA SER A 612 -5.17 -6.14 17.14
C SER A 612 -4.16 -5.47 16.21
N PHE A 613 -4.55 -4.32 15.65
CA PHE A 613 -3.70 -3.46 14.83
C PHE A 613 -3.68 -2.02 15.38
N ASP A 614 -3.99 -1.86 16.66
CA ASP A 614 -4.16 -0.54 17.29
C ASP A 614 -2.90 0.30 17.33
N SER A 615 -1.71 -0.31 17.19
CA SER A 615 -0.44 0.43 17.13
C SER A 615 -0.21 1.14 15.80
N ILE A 616 -0.94 0.76 14.74
CA ILE A 616 -0.76 1.33 13.40
C ILE A 616 -1.13 2.81 13.41
N LYS A 617 -0.22 3.63 12.89
CA LYS A 617 -0.37 5.06 12.68
C LYS A 617 -0.58 5.40 11.21
N ASN A 618 0.08 4.66 10.32
CA ASN A 618 0.00 4.86 8.89
C ASN A 618 -0.40 3.53 8.23
N LEU A 619 -1.56 3.53 7.56
CA LEU A 619 -2.03 2.41 6.74
C LEU A 619 -2.11 2.89 5.29
N ASN A 620 -1.23 2.36 4.44
CA ASN A 620 -1.24 2.62 3.01
C ASN A 620 -1.62 1.36 2.24
N VAL A 621 -2.65 1.44 1.41
CA VAL A 621 -3.21 0.30 0.69
C VAL A 621 -3.29 0.63 -0.80
N ASN A 622 -2.67 -0.19 -1.63
CA ASN A 622 -2.80 -0.17 -3.09
C ASN A 622 -3.41 -1.50 -3.55
N ALA A 623 -4.72 -1.49 -3.75
CA ALA A 623 -5.53 -2.69 -3.89
C ALA A 623 -6.10 -2.81 -5.30
N GLU A 624 -5.47 -3.54 -6.21
CA GLU A 624 -6.08 -3.85 -7.53
C GLU A 624 -7.25 -4.84 -7.41
N GLY A 625 -7.34 -5.59 -6.30
CA GLY A 625 -8.52 -6.36 -5.89
C GLY A 625 -9.09 -5.90 -4.55
N LYS A 626 -10.10 -6.60 -4.00
CA LYS A 626 -10.71 -6.23 -2.70
C LYS A 626 -9.69 -6.34 -1.55
N PHE A 627 -9.46 -5.26 -0.81
CA PHE A 627 -8.77 -5.29 0.48
C PHE A 627 -9.76 -5.36 1.65
N SER A 628 -9.42 -6.08 2.71
CA SER A 628 -10.20 -6.09 3.95
C SER A 628 -9.34 -6.46 5.16
N ILE A 629 -9.75 -5.99 6.34
CA ILE A 629 -9.27 -6.47 7.64
C ILE A 629 -10.39 -7.32 8.23
N ALA A 630 -10.18 -8.64 8.30
CA ALA A 630 -11.27 -9.58 8.54
C ALA A 630 -11.54 -9.91 10.02
N THR A 631 -10.57 -9.68 10.92
CA THR A 631 -10.67 -10.12 12.33
C THR A 631 -10.35 -9.04 13.35
N ALA A 632 -9.39 -8.14 13.08
CA ALA A 632 -9.15 -7.01 13.95
C ALA A 632 -10.33 -6.02 13.86
N THR A 633 -10.80 -5.54 15.01
CA THR A 633 -11.98 -4.67 15.10
C THR A 633 -11.63 -3.20 15.27
N SER A 634 -10.35 -2.85 15.41
CA SER A 634 -9.94 -1.47 15.69
C SER A 634 -8.55 -1.11 15.15
N LEU A 635 -8.37 0.20 14.91
CA LEU A 635 -7.15 0.92 14.56
C LEU A 635 -7.08 2.21 15.41
N ASN A 636 -6.91 2.05 16.73
CA ASN A 636 -7.06 3.14 17.70
C ASN A 636 -6.07 4.31 17.57
N ASN A 637 -4.94 4.14 16.88
CA ASN A 637 -3.90 5.17 16.72
C ASN A 637 -3.66 5.59 15.26
N LEU A 638 -4.57 5.28 14.33
CA LEU A 638 -4.38 5.55 12.90
C LEU A 638 -4.48 7.04 12.58
N ASN A 639 -3.33 7.67 12.28
CA ASN A 639 -3.22 9.06 11.84
C ASN A 639 -3.51 9.23 10.36
N ASN A 640 -2.96 8.33 9.53
CA ASN A 640 -3.06 8.44 8.09
C ASN A 640 -3.60 7.14 7.50
N LEU A 641 -4.73 7.24 6.82
CA LEU A 641 -5.28 6.17 5.99
C LEU A 641 -5.13 6.59 4.53
N THR A 642 -4.43 5.80 3.72
CA THR A 642 -4.39 5.97 2.28
C THR A 642 -4.85 4.70 1.61
N VAL A 643 -5.84 4.79 0.74
CA VAL A 643 -6.39 3.62 0.03
C VAL A 643 -6.57 3.95 -1.44
N ASN A 644 -5.85 3.25 -2.31
CA ASN A 644 -5.90 3.40 -3.75
C ASN A 644 -6.34 2.08 -4.42
N GLY A 645 -7.02 2.14 -5.57
CA GLY A 645 -7.25 0.99 -6.44
C GLY A 645 -8.72 0.63 -6.65
N ALA A 646 -9.14 -0.60 -6.31
CA ALA A 646 -10.42 -1.17 -6.67
C ALA A 646 -11.44 -1.12 -5.54
N THR A 647 -11.22 -1.76 -4.40
CA THR A 647 -12.23 -1.85 -3.32
C THR A 647 -11.56 -2.07 -1.97
N ALA A 648 -12.06 -1.40 -0.93
CA ALA A 648 -11.65 -1.67 0.44
C ALA A 648 -12.85 -1.74 1.39
N ASP A 649 -12.91 -2.80 2.18
CA ASP A 649 -13.97 -3.07 3.13
C ASP A 649 -13.40 -3.20 4.55
N LEU A 650 -13.51 -2.10 5.30
CA LEU A 650 -13.09 -1.93 6.69
C LEU A 650 -14.31 -1.65 7.58
N SER A 651 -15.50 -2.09 7.17
CA SER A 651 -16.76 -1.84 7.88
C SER A 651 -16.79 -2.37 9.32
N GLY A 652 -16.05 -3.45 9.59
CA GLY A 652 -15.87 -4.02 10.93
C GLY A 652 -14.79 -3.36 11.79
N VAL A 653 -14.12 -2.31 11.28
CA VAL A 653 -12.95 -1.69 11.92
C VAL A 653 -13.30 -0.29 12.43
N ALA A 654 -13.27 -0.10 13.74
CA ALA A 654 -13.33 1.22 14.36
C ALA A 654 -11.97 1.93 14.29
N VAL A 655 -11.95 3.23 14.02
CA VAL A 655 -10.73 4.03 13.91
C VAL A 655 -10.67 5.04 15.04
N GLY A 656 -9.51 5.16 15.69
CA GLY A 656 -9.27 6.17 16.71
C GLY A 656 -10.01 5.95 18.04
N THR A 657 -9.88 6.92 18.93
CA THR A 657 -10.52 6.96 20.26
C THR A 657 -10.81 8.42 20.64
N ALA A 658 -11.59 8.67 21.70
CA ALA A 658 -11.83 10.02 22.21
C ALA A 658 -10.56 10.77 22.69
N THR A 659 -9.43 10.07 22.80
CA THR A 659 -8.12 10.67 23.16
C THR A 659 -7.16 10.80 21.98
N PHE A 660 -7.52 10.26 20.80
CA PHE A 660 -6.67 10.21 19.62
C PHE A 660 -6.52 11.60 18.97
N LEU A 661 -5.35 11.97 18.45
CA LEU A 661 -5.12 13.38 18.05
C LEU A 661 -5.91 13.81 16.81
N SER A 662 -5.77 13.12 15.69
CA SER A 662 -6.43 13.49 14.42
C SER A 662 -6.26 12.38 13.39
N LEU A 663 -7.22 12.29 12.45
CA LEU A 663 -7.19 11.38 11.31
C LEU A 663 -7.19 12.17 10.00
N GLU A 664 -6.32 11.80 9.08
CA GLU A 664 -6.40 12.13 7.66
C GLU A 664 -6.60 10.85 6.84
N ALA A 665 -7.67 10.79 6.05
CA ALA A 665 -8.02 9.65 5.22
C ALA A 665 -8.14 10.08 3.76
N ASN A 666 -7.20 9.65 2.93
CA ASN A 666 -7.16 9.89 1.49
C ASN A 666 -7.54 8.60 0.76
N VAL A 667 -8.70 8.60 0.09
CA VAL A 667 -9.27 7.41 -0.55
C VAL A 667 -9.48 7.67 -2.03
N ASN A 668 -8.94 6.79 -2.87
CA ASN A 668 -9.11 6.79 -4.31
C ASN A 668 -9.33 5.36 -4.82
N VAL A 669 -10.57 4.86 -4.76
CA VAL A 669 -10.91 3.50 -5.22
C VAL A 669 -12.01 3.51 -6.27
N SER A 670 -11.98 2.64 -7.28
CA SER A 670 -13.00 2.59 -8.35
C SER A 670 -14.28 1.83 -7.99
N GLY A 671 -14.32 1.18 -6.83
CA GLY A 671 -15.40 0.32 -6.32
C GLY A 671 -15.85 0.78 -4.93
N ASP A 672 -16.21 -0.16 -4.05
CA ASP A 672 -16.72 0.20 -2.72
C ASP A 672 -15.58 0.66 -1.77
N PHE A 673 -15.86 1.68 -0.96
CA PHE A 673 -15.10 2.01 0.24
C PHE A 673 -16.01 1.95 1.47
N LYS A 674 -15.64 1.12 2.46
CA LYS A 674 -16.38 0.99 3.72
C LYS A 674 -15.44 1.16 4.90
N LEU A 675 -15.82 1.94 5.90
CA LEU A 675 -15.08 2.13 7.15
C LEU A 675 -16.04 2.15 8.33
N GLY A 676 -15.65 1.54 9.45
CA GLY A 676 -16.44 1.58 10.68
C GLY A 676 -16.45 2.95 11.35
N ALA A 677 -16.85 2.99 12.62
CA ALA A 677 -16.90 4.25 13.39
C ALA A 677 -15.51 4.86 13.54
N THR A 678 -15.41 6.17 13.37
CA THR A 678 -14.18 6.95 13.50
C THR A 678 -14.33 7.95 14.65
N THR A 679 -13.40 7.94 15.60
CA THR A 679 -13.42 8.86 16.75
C THR A 679 -12.05 9.47 16.98
N ALA A 680 -11.99 10.79 17.16
CA ALA A 680 -10.77 11.50 17.51
C ALA A 680 -11.07 12.63 18.51
N LYS A 681 -10.02 13.09 19.17
CA LYS A 681 -10.02 14.32 19.97
C LYS A 681 -9.99 15.55 19.05
N GLY A 682 -9.05 15.61 18.12
CA GLY A 682 -8.89 16.72 17.16
C GLY A 682 -9.49 16.39 15.80
N ASP A 683 -8.91 16.96 14.74
CA ASP A 683 -9.52 16.96 13.41
C ASP A 683 -9.65 15.56 12.79
N ILE A 684 -10.74 15.34 12.06
CA ILE A 684 -10.97 14.18 11.20
C ILE A 684 -11.24 14.70 9.80
N TYR A 685 -10.41 14.30 8.84
CA TYR A 685 -10.55 14.70 7.44
C TYR A 685 -10.60 13.48 6.53
N PHE A 686 -11.69 13.35 5.77
CA PHE A 686 -11.84 12.38 4.68
C PHE A 686 -11.81 13.11 3.34
N ASN A 687 -10.82 12.80 2.51
CA ASN A 687 -10.78 13.18 1.11
C ASN A 687 -11.05 11.94 0.25
N ILE A 688 -12.20 11.94 -0.44
CA ILE A 688 -12.70 10.78 -1.16
C ILE A 688 -12.78 11.08 -2.67
N GLU A 689 -12.16 10.22 -3.46
CA GLU A 689 -12.11 10.23 -4.92
C GLU A 689 -12.36 8.81 -5.44
N ASN A 690 -12.77 8.64 -6.69
CA ASN A 690 -12.84 7.33 -7.36
C ASN A 690 -14.18 6.58 -7.14
N VAL A 691 -14.75 6.73 -5.94
CA VAL A 691 -15.54 5.69 -5.28
C VAL A 691 -16.86 5.39 -6.01
N ALA A 692 -17.23 4.11 -6.09
CA ALA A 692 -18.52 3.66 -6.61
C ALA A 692 -19.59 3.63 -5.51
N SER A 693 -19.26 3.14 -4.31
CA SER A 693 -20.14 3.26 -3.14
C SER A 693 -19.36 3.56 -1.86
N LEU A 694 -19.84 4.54 -1.11
CA LEU A 694 -19.22 5.01 0.14
C LEU A 694 -20.07 4.60 1.34
N ASN A 695 -19.46 3.99 2.37
CA ASN A 695 -20.12 3.71 3.64
C ASN A 695 -19.18 4.00 4.81
N LEU A 696 -19.43 5.12 5.49
CA LEU A 696 -18.71 5.51 6.70
C LEU A 696 -19.59 5.24 7.92
N GLY A 697 -19.01 4.67 8.97
CA GLY A 697 -19.62 4.61 10.29
C GLY A 697 -19.74 6.00 10.93
N ASN A 698 -20.14 6.05 12.20
CA ASN A 698 -20.23 7.32 12.93
C ASN A 698 -18.87 8.01 12.99
N ILE A 699 -18.83 9.31 12.74
CA ILE A 699 -17.65 10.17 12.79
C ILE A 699 -17.79 11.08 14.01
N THR A 700 -16.82 11.07 14.92
CA THR A 700 -16.89 11.87 16.14
C THR A 700 -15.57 12.55 16.43
N SER A 701 -15.55 13.88 16.39
CA SER A 701 -14.45 14.70 16.91
C SER A 701 -14.87 15.37 18.22
N SER A 702 -14.06 15.28 19.28
CA SER A 702 -14.46 15.83 20.59
C SER A 702 -14.02 17.28 20.85
N SER A 703 -13.08 17.79 20.06
CA SER A 703 -12.51 19.14 20.16
C SER A 703 -11.76 19.54 18.87
N GLY A 704 -12.23 19.06 17.72
CA GLY A 704 -11.70 19.45 16.42
C GLY A 704 -12.79 19.34 15.37
N ASN A 705 -12.42 19.58 14.11
CA ASN A 705 -13.36 19.57 13.00
C ASN A 705 -13.60 18.15 12.47
N ALA A 706 -14.78 17.88 11.96
CA ALA A 706 -15.08 16.67 11.19
C ALA A 706 -15.43 17.08 9.76
N SER A 707 -14.58 16.71 8.81
CA SER A 707 -14.75 17.07 7.42
C SER A 707 -14.70 15.84 6.52
N CYS A 708 -15.70 15.71 5.66
CA CYS A 708 -15.76 14.69 4.63
C CYS A 708 -16.05 15.36 3.29
N VAL A 709 -15.08 15.33 2.39
CA VAL A 709 -15.16 15.96 1.09
C VAL A 709 -14.98 14.90 0.02
N SER A 710 -15.96 14.77 -0.87
CA SER A 710 -15.83 14.00 -2.10
C SER A 710 -15.79 14.92 -3.32
N SER A 711 -14.69 14.93 -4.06
CA SER A 711 -14.35 16.00 -5.02
C SER A 711 -14.66 15.69 -6.49
N LEU A 712 -15.16 14.48 -6.80
CA LEU A 712 -15.58 14.03 -8.13
C LEU A 712 -16.46 12.75 -7.93
N HIS A 713 -17.07 12.15 -8.97
CA HIS A 713 -17.68 10.77 -9.00
C HIS A 713 -19.20 10.60 -9.04
N LEU A 714 -19.61 9.59 -9.83
CA LEU A 714 -20.97 9.08 -10.09
C LEU A 714 -21.29 7.95 -9.11
N LEU A 715 -21.33 8.23 -7.79
CA LEU A 715 -21.55 7.20 -6.77
C LEU A 715 -22.91 6.51 -6.98
N GLU A 716 -22.94 5.17 -6.94
CA GLU A 716 -24.20 4.42 -6.94
C GLU A 716 -24.97 4.64 -5.64
N GLN A 717 -24.28 4.71 -4.49
CA GLN A 717 -24.87 4.99 -3.18
C GLN A 717 -23.82 5.59 -2.23
N SER A 718 -24.23 6.52 -1.38
CA SER A 718 -23.38 7.07 -0.31
C SER A 718 -24.08 6.96 1.05
N LYS A 719 -23.30 6.61 2.07
CA LYS A 719 -23.73 6.56 3.47
C LYS A 719 -22.67 7.22 4.34
N PHE A 720 -23.08 8.30 4.99
CA PHE A 720 -22.33 9.00 6.02
C PHE A 720 -22.99 8.68 7.36
N GLY A 721 -22.23 8.13 8.29
CA GLY A 721 -22.71 7.91 9.65
C GLY A 721 -23.05 9.21 10.37
N HIS A 722 -23.37 9.12 11.66
CA HIS A 722 -23.58 10.34 12.46
C HIS A 722 -22.28 11.14 12.53
N CYS A 723 -22.32 12.42 12.19
CA CYS A 723 -21.17 13.31 12.24
C CYS A 723 -21.30 14.23 13.44
N ILE A 724 -20.45 14.06 14.45
CA ILE A 724 -20.57 14.75 15.73
C ILE A 724 -19.26 15.47 16.03
N CYS A 725 -19.30 16.79 16.10
CA CYS A 725 -18.29 17.62 16.75
C CYS A 725 -18.84 18.10 18.10
N LEU A 726 -18.08 17.89 19.18
CA LEU A 726 -18.42 18.37 20.53
C LEU A 726 -17.56 19.61 20.84
N LEU A 727 -18.14 20.59 21.54
CA LEU A 727 -17.49 21.86 21.94
C LEU A 727 -16.99 22.73 20.76
N ILE A 728 -17.79 23.70 20.33
CA ILE A 728 -17.42 24.90 19.53
C ILE A 728 -16.68 24.66 18.17
N ASP A 729 -16.63 23.42 17.66
CA ASP A 729 -15.93 23.11 16.39
C ASP A 729 -16.88 22.77 15.23
N ASN A 730 -16.32 22.68 14.01
CA ASN A 730 -17.11 22.69 12.77
C ASN A 730 -17.29 21.31 12.14
N VAL A 731 -18.37 21.16 11.36
CA VAL A 731 -18.60 20.01 10.48
C VAL A 731 -18.69 20.47 9.02
N THR A 732 -17.99 19.78 8.13
CA THR A 732 -18.13 19.97 6.68
C THR A 732 -18.45 18.64 6.02
N LEU A 733 -19.52 18.58 5.24
CA LEU A 733 -19.88 17.43 4.44
C LEU A 733 -20.09 17.90 3.01
N ASN A 734 -19.35 17.33 2.07
CA ASN A 734 -19.63 17.48 0.65
C ASN A 734 -19.76 16.08 0.03
N ALA A 735 -20.95 15.76 -0.46
CA ALA A 735 -21.29 14.43 -1.01
C ALA A 735 -21.01 14.30 -2.52
N GLY A 736 -20.44 15.33 -3.17
CA GLY A 736 -20.09 15.31 -4.58
C GLY A 736 -21.29 14.99 -5.49
N ASN A 737 -21.03 14.33 -6.62
CA ASN A 737 -22.03 14.04 -7.66
C ASN A 737 -22.66 12.64 -7.51
N THR A 738 -23.28 12.34 -6.36
CA THR A 738 -23.87 11.02 -6.11
C THR A 738 -25.07 10.73 -7.04
N LEU A 739 -25.04 9.65 -7.83
CA LEU A 739 -26.15 9.27 -8.73
C LEU A 739 -27.33 8.62 -7.99
N GLY A 740 -27.05 7.72 -7.04
CA GLY A 740 -28.12 7.05 -6.28
C GLY A 740 -28.31 7.61 -4.89
N ALA A 741 -28.88 6.80 -3.98
CA ALA A 741 -29.34 7.30 -2.69
C ALA A 741 -28.19 7.74 -1.78
N SER A 742 -28.41 8.80 -1.01
CA SER A 742 -27.50 9.33 0.01
C SER A 742 -28.14 9.22 1.39
N GLU A 743 -27.51 8.48 2.31
CA GLU A 743 -27.89 8.41 3.72
C GLU A 743 -26.94 9.28 4.55
N VAL A 744 -27.46 10.29 5.24
CA VAL A 744 -26.73 11.20 6.12
C VAL A 744 -27.27 11.05 7.54
N GLY A 745 -26.42 10.58 8.46
CA GLY A 745 -26.74 10.53 9.89
C GLY A 745 -26.92 11.93 10.50
N ALA A 746 -27.35 12.01 11.76
CA ALA A 746 -27.50 13.31 12.42
C ALA A 746 -26.15 14.04 12.52
N ILE A 747 -26.19 15.36 12.32
CA ILE A 747 -25.02 16.24 12.32
C ILE A 747 -25.07 17.16 13.54
N THR A 748 -23.95 17.32 14.23
CA THR A 748 -23.82 18.27 15.34
C THR A 748 -22.47 19.00 15.27
N GLY A 749 -22.49 20.33 15.36
CA GLY A 749 -21.29 21.19 15.35
C GLY A 749 -21.65 22.63 15.74
N ASP A 750 -20.69 23.53 15.78
CA ASP A 750 -20.91 24.98 15.99
C ASP A 750 -21.27 25.68 14.68
N ILE A 751 -20.46 25.41 13.64
CA ILE A 751 -20.73 25.73 12.24
C ILE A 751 -20.83 24.43 11.45
N VAL A 752 -21.93 24.27 10.70
CA VAL A 752 -22.18 23.09 9.88
C VAL A 752 -22.33 23.52 8.42
N SER A 753 -21.46 23.01 7.55
CA SER A 753 -21.59 23.16 6.10
C SER A 753 -21.90 21.81 5.48
N VAL A 754 -23.03 21.72 4.77
CA VAL A 754 -23.50 20.51 4.10
C VAL A 754 -23.74 20.86 2.64
N ASP A 755 -23.05 20.17 1.74
CA ASP A 755 -23.22 20.28 0.30
C ASP A 755 -23.68 18.94 -0.29
N LEU A 756 -24.97 18.90 -0.64
CA LEU A 756 -25.63 17.80 -1.32
C LEU A 756 -26.10 18.21 -2.73
N GLY A 757 -25.59 19.32 -3.27
CA GLY A 757 -26.06 19.89 -4.55
C GLY A 757 -25.91 18.94 -5.74
N GLY A 758 -24.88 18.09 -5.73
CA GLY A 758 -24.63 17.09 -6.76
C GLY A 758 -25.37 15.75 -6.58
N VAL A 759 -26.14 15.57 -5.50
CA VAL A 759 -26.87 14.32 -5.25
C VAL A 759 -28.11 14.24 -6.13
N LEU A 760 -28.22 13.21 -6.98
CA LEU A 760 -29.35 13.01 -7.89
C LEU A 760 -30.36 11.96 -7.39
N GLY A 761 -29.96 11.09 -6.45
CA GLY A 761 -30.82 10.09 -5.85
C GLY A 761 -31.47 10.56 -4.54
N GLU A 762 -32.30 9.71 -3.93
CA GLU A 762 -33.03 10.05 -2.71
C GLU A 762 -32.08 10.37 -1.53
N ILE A 763 -32.36 11.46 -0.81
CA ILE A 763 -31.64 11.84 0.41
C ILE A 763 -32.43 11.30 1.60
N ASN A 764 -31.85 10.41 2.41
CA ASN A 764 -32.44 9.82 3.62
C ASN A 764 -33.77 9.05 3.45
N SER A 765 -33.74 7.80 2.99
CA SER A 765 -34.93 6.94 2.78
C SER A 765 -35.77 6.52 4.03
N THR A 766 -35.44 6.99 5.24
CA THR A 766 -36.11 6.55 6.50
C THR A 766 -37.46 7.26 6.75
N ALA A 767 -38.25 6.80 7.73
CA ALA A 767 -39.62 7.27 8.00
C ALA A 767 -39.80 8.79 8.20
N THR A 768 -38.74 9.53 8.55
CA THR A 768 -38.77 10.99 8.70
C THR A 768 -38.20 11.75 7.48
N ASN A 769 -37.54 11.04 6.57
CA ASN A 769 -36.93 11.54 5.34
C ASN A 769 -36.19 12.87 5.47
N LYS A 770 -35.43 13.10 6.56
CA LYS A 770 -34.84 14.42 6.91
C LYS A 770 -33.36 14.38 7.21
N VAL A 771 -32.64 15.45 6.88
CA VAL A 771 -31.29 15.75 7.37
C VAL A 771 -31.42 16.54 8.67
N SER A 772 -31.05 15.92 9.80
CA SER A 772 -31.11 16.55 11.12
C SER A 772 -29.77 17.16 11.51
N ILE A 773 -29.76 18.46 11.77
CA ILE A 773 -28.59 19.26 12.11
C ILE A 773 -28.83 19.93 13.46
N THR A 774 -27.82 19.91 14.34
CA THR A 774 -27.80 20.74 15.56
C THR A 774 -26.59 21.67 15.48
N SER A 775 -26.84 22.99 15.37
CA SER A 775 -25.79 23.99 15.12
C SER A 775 -26.22 25.40 15.51
N SER A 776 -25.25 26.30 15.63
CA SER A 776 -25.49 27.76 15.70
C SER A 776 -25.44 28.40 14.32
N GLU A 777 -24.61 27.88 13.42
CA GLU A 777 -24.56 28.34 12.03
C GLU A 777 -24.65 27.15 11.06
N VAL A 778 -25.45 27.27 10.01
CA VAL A 778 -25.64 26.24 8.98
C VAL A 778 -25.60 26.85 7.59
N VAL A 779 -24.79 26.25 6.71
CA VAL A 779 -24.89 26.43 5.26
C VAL A 779 -25.28 25.08 4.66
N TYR A 780 -26.46 25.01 4.06
CA TYR A 780 -26.96 23.79 3.43
C TYR A 780 -27.18 24.03 1.93
N VAL A 781 -26.41 23.35 1.09
CA VAL A 781 -26.61 23.29 -0.36
C VAL A 781 -27.45 22.04 -0.67
N GLY A 782 -28.71 22.26 -1.04
CA GLY A 782 -29.66 21.21 -1.37
C GLY A 782 -29.54 20.68 -2.79
N SER A 783 -30.00 19.46 -3.02
CA SER A 783 -30.10 18.87 -4.36
C SER A 783 -31.10 19.63 -5.22
N GLU A 784 -30.77 19.87 -6.49
CA GLU A 784 -31.69 20.45 -7.46
C GLU A 784 -32.79 19.48 -7.92
N ILE A 785 -32.60 18.17 -7.73
CA ILE A 785 -33.51 17.14 -8.26
C ILE A 785 -34.27 16.46 -7.12
N SER A 786 -33.55 16.09 -6.08
CA SER A 786 -34.10 15.33 -4.95
C SER A 786 -34.78 16.23 -3.94
N LYS A 787 -35.77 15.67 -3.26
CA LYS A 787 -36.47 16.35 -2.16
C LYS A 787 -35.50 16.63 -1.02
N ASN A 788 -35.44 17.89 -0.59
CA ASN A 788 -34.67 18.36 0.55
C ASN A 788 -35.60 18.56 1.75
N VAL A 789 -35.41 17.76 2.80
CA VAL A 789 -36.10 17.97 4.09
C VAL A 789 -35.04 18.19 5.13
N VAL A 790 -34.96 19.41 5.65
CA VAL A 790 -33.88 19.82 6.56
C VAL A 790 -34.49 20.26 7.87
N GLU A 791 -33.93 19.76 8.97
CA GLU A 791 -34.30 20.16 10.31
C GLU A 791 -33.06 20.67 11.03
N ILE A 792 -33.08 21.93 11.45
CA ILE A 792 -31.98 22.58 12.13
C ILE A 792 -32.43 22.96 13.53
N THR A 793 -31.75 22.40 14.53
CA THR A 793 -31.95 22.70 15.94
C THR A 793 -30.84 23.62 16.45
N ALA A 794 -31.21 24.70 17.14
CA ALA A 794 -30.25 25.57 17.79
C ALA A 794 -29.38 24.79 18.79
N ALA A 795 -28.07 25.03 18.77
CA ALA A 795 -27.13 24.40 19.69
C ALA A 795 -27.42 24.80 21.16
N ALA A 796 -27.28 23.85 22.08
CA ALA A 796 -27.51 24.10 23.50
C ALA A 796 -26.43 25.06 24.06
N GLY A 797 -26.87 26.22 24.55
CA GLY A 797 -25.98 27.28 25.04
C GLY A 797 -25.52 28.27 23.96
N GLY A 798 -25.87 28.04 22.69
CA GLY A 798 -25.73 29.02 21.61
C GLY A 798 -26.77 30.13 21.73
N THR A 799 -26.38 31.36 21.41
CA THR A 799 -27.28 32.52 21.43
C THR A 799 -28.05 32.65 20.14
N ASP A 800 -27.48 32.25 19.01
CA ASP A 800 -28.03 32.56 17.69
C ASP A 800 -28.10 31.29 16.84
N LEU A 801 -29.14 31.22 15.99
CA LEU A 801 -29.31 30.21 14.96
C LEU A 801 -29.34 30.91 13.60
N ASN A 802 -28.27 30.77 12.82
CA ASN A 802 -28.18 31.29 11.46
C ASN A 802 -28.22 30.15 10.44
N ALA A 803 -29.22 30.15 9.56
CA ALA A 803 -29.38 29.13 8.53
C ALA A 803 -29.37 29.73 7.12
N GLN A 804 -28.46 29.26 6.27
CA GLN A 804 -28.43 29.59 4.86
C GLN A 804 -28.77 28.36 4.02
N MET A 805 -29.84 28.47 3.22
CA MET A 805 -30.23 27.46 2.25
C MET A 805 -29.80 27.89 0.86
N ILE A 806 -29.13 27.01 0.12
CA ILE A 806 -28.67 27.25 -1.25
C ILE A 806 -29.19 26.12 -2.14
N GLY A 807 -29.97 26.45 -3.17
CA GLY A 807 -30.53 25.44 -4.07
C GLY A 807 -31.73 24.68 -3.49
N GLY A 808 -32.16 23.63 -4.19
CA GLY A 808 -33.50 23.04 -4.05
C GLY A 808 -34.41 23.54 -5.16
N ALA A 809 -35.14 22.65 -5.83
CA ALA A 809 -36.09 23.02 -6.89
C ALA A 809 -37.42 22.27 -6.78
N ASN A 810 -37.62 21.55 -5.67
CA ASN A 810 -38.76 20.67 -5.50
C ASN A 810 -39.79 21.35 -4.59
N ALA A 811 -41.05 21.41 -5.03
CA ALA A 811 -42.13 21.99 -4.22
C ALA A 811 -42.40 21.21 -2.91
N ALA A 812 -41.85 20.01 -2.75
CA ALA A 812 -41.89 19.24 -1.52
C ALA A 812 -40.70 19.51 -0.58
N ASP A 813 -39.81 20.45 -0.93
CA ASP A 813 -38.71 20.87 -0.08
C ASP A 813 -39.25 21.48 1.23
N SER A 814 -38.54 21.28 2.34
CA SER A 814 -38.95 21.81 3.63
C SER A 814 -37.77 22.12 4.54
N LEU A 815 -37.89 23.23 5.27
CA LEU A 815 -36.97 23.66 6.30
C LEU A 815 -37.72 23.77 7.63
N THR A 816 -37.24 23.07 8.65
CA THR A 816 -37.70 23.23 10.03
C THR A 816 -36.59 23.86 10.87
N LEU A 817 -36.88 25.00 11.48
CA LEU A 817 -35.97 25.69 12.40
C LEU A 817 -36.51 25.54 13.82
N ILE A 818 -35.69 25.00 14.72
CA ILE A 818 -36.08 24.69 16.10
C ILE A 818 -35.26 25.57 17.05
N GLY A 819 -35.93 26.55 17.65
CA GLY A 819 -35.39 27.35 18.75
C GLY A 819 -35.49 26.58 20.06
N LYS A 820 -34.44 26.63 20.90
CA LYS A 820 -34.38 25.84 22.14
C LYS A 820 -33.62 26.56 23.25
N ALA A 821 -34.14 26.46 24.47
CA ALA A 821 -33.53 27.02 25.68
C ALA A 821 -33.23 28.52 25.55
N ASP A 822 -31.95 28.88 25.45
CA ASP A 822 -31.44 30.25 25.49
C ASP A 822 -31.31 30.91 24.10
N THR A 823 -31.87 30.30 23.04
CA THR A 823 -31.89 30.93 21.69
C THR A 823 -32.45 32.35 21.77
N GLN A 824 -31.64 33.31 21.33
CA GLN A 824 -31.89 34.75 21.29
C GLN A 824 -32.24 35.24 19.90
N SER A 825 -31.63 34.71 18.84
CA SER A 825 -32.01 35.06 17.47
C SER A 825 -32.11 33.83 16.58
N ILE A 826 -33.02 33.93 15.61
CA ILE A 826 -33.12 32.98 14.50
C ILE A 826 -33.07 33.79 13.22
N THR A 827 -32.05 33.57 12.40
CA THR A 827 -31.91 34.17 11.06
C THR A 827 -31.91 33.07 10.01
N ALA A 828 -32.67 33.28 8.94
CA ALA A 828 -32.66 32.37 7.80
C ALA A 828 -32.65 33.12 6.47
N SER A 829 -31.88 32.60 5.52
CA SER A 829 -31.77 33.16 4.18
C SER A 829 -31.66 32.07 3.10
N GLY A 830 -31.96 32.43 1.85
CA GLY A 830 -31.87 31.50 0.73
C GLY A 830 -33.14 31.43 -0.11
N ASP A 831 -33.27 30.36 -0.90
CA ASP A 831 -34.46 30.05 -1.70
C ASP A 831 -34.92 28.63 -1.38
N LEU A 832 -36.21 28.45 -1.06
CA LEU A 832 -36.84 27.15 -0.84
C LEU A 832 -37.62 26.64 -2.07
N SER A 833 -37.63 27.40 -3.18
CA SER A 833 -38.14 26.98 -4.50
C SER A 833 -39.55 26.36 -4.51
N GLY A 834 -40.45 26.93 -3.70
CA GLY A 834 -41.83 26.46 -3.53
C GLY A 834 -42.04 25.54 -2.34
N GLY A 835 -41.05 25.35 -1.49
CA GLY A 835 -41.11 24.52 -0.27
C GLY A 835 -41.82 25.17 0.92
N ALA A 836 -41.80 24.46 2.05
CA ALA A 836 -42.43 24.87 3.31
C ALA A 836 -41.39 25.25 4.39
N LEU A 837 -41.69 26.30 5.17
CA LEU A 837 -40.95 26.69 6.37
C LEU A 837 -41.77 26.36 7.62
N THR A 838 -41.14 25.73 8.61
CA THR A 838 -41.74 25.49 9.94
C THR A 838 -40.82 26.02 11.03
N LEU A 839 -41.39 26.81 11.95
CA LEU A 839 -40.70 27.30 13.15
C LEU A 839 -41.24 26.54 14.36
N THR A 840 -40.34 25.89 15.10
CA THR A 840 -40.68 25.25 16.39
C THR A 840 -40.00 26.02 17.51
N LEU A 841 -40.77 26.89 18.17
CA LEU A 841 -40.27 27.84 19.18
C LEU A 841 -40.73 27.49 20.60
N THR A 842 -41.42 26.37 20.76
CA THR A 842 -42.08 25.96 22.02
C THR A 842 -41.12 25.69 23.18
N ASP A 843 -39.82 25.59 22.93
CA ASP A 843 -38.79 25.42 23.96
C ASP A 843 -37.83 26.63 24.04
N ALA A 844 -38.00 27.65 23.20
CA ALA A 844 -37.19 28.87 23.21
C ALA A 844 -37.72 29.85 24.26
N THR A 845 -36.86 30.29 25.18
CA THR A 845 -37.26 31.19 26.26
C THR A 845 -36.73 32.62 26.10
N LYS A 846 -35.58 32.83 25.46
CA LYS A 846 -34.90 34.14 25.40
C LYS A 846 -34.92 34.81 24.02
N LEU A 847 -35.88 34.47 23.17
CA LEU A 847 -35.92 34.92 21.78
C LEU A 847 -36.15 36.44 21.70
N ASN A 848 -35.17 37.16 21.17
CA ASN A 848 -35.19 38.61 20.93
C ASN A 848 -35.56 38.95 19.48
N SER A 849 -35.17 38.11 18.52
CA SER A 849 -35.45 38.37 17.11
C SER A 849 -35.67 37.10 16.26
N ILE A 850 -36.48 37.26 15.22
CA ILE A 850 -36.66 36.29 14.14
C ILE A 850 -36.50 37.07 12.83
N ASP A 851 -35.51 36.70 12.01
CA ASP A 851 -35.31 37.29 10.69
C ASP A 851 -35.34 36.21 9.61
N ILE A 852 -36.47 36.11 8.91
CA ILE A 852 -36.68 35.21 7.78
C ILE A 852 -36.85 35.98 6.47
N SER A 853 -36.54 37.28 6.46
CA SER A 853 -36.72 38.16 5.30
C SER A 853 -35.81 37.81 4.12
N GLY A 854 -34.67 37.17 4.42
CA GLY A 854 -33.73 36.65 3.44
C GLY A 854 -34.18 35.36 2.76
N LEU A 855 -35.25 34.69 3.24
CA LEU A 855 -35.79 33.47 2.61
C LEU A 855 -36.79 33.83 1.51
N LYS A 856 -36.67 33.12 0.38
CA LYS A 856 -37.55 33.22 -0.79
C LYS A 856 -38.16 31.86 -1.13
N GLY A 857 -39.20 31.87 -1.97
CA GLY A 857 -39.81 30.64 -2.48
C GLY A 857 -40.63 29.84 -1.45
N ILE A 858 -41.20 30.48 -0.42
CA ILE A 858 -42.06 29.81 0.55
C ILE A 858 -43.50 29.73 -0.01
N SER A 859 -44.10 28.53 -0.08
CA SER A 859 -45.43 28.33 -0.71
C SER A 859 -46.61 28.26 0.26
N SER A 860 -46.36 28.07 1.56
CA SER A 860 -47.36 28.01 2.62
C SER A 860 -47.23 29.19 3.59
N GLY A 861 -48.29 29.51 4.33
CA GLY A 861 -48.16 30.47 5.44
C GLY A 861 -47.19 29.99 6.52
N VAL A 862 -46.54 30.93 7.19
CA VAL A 862 -45.54 30.69 8.24
C VAL A 862 -46.16 31.01 9.60
N ALA A 863 -46.28 30.01 10.46
CA ALA A 863 -46.78 30.20 11.82
C ALA A 863 -45.64 30.51 12.79
N ILE A 864 -45.81 31.57 13.59
CA ILE A 864 -44.87 32.01 14.63
C ILE A 864 -45.60 32.03 15.97
N ASP A 865 -45.37 31.02 16.80
CA ASP A 865 -45.94 30.93 18.15
C ASP A 865 -44.91 31.36 19.21
N LEU A 866 -45.23 32.45 19.92
CA LEU A 866 -44.40 33.09 20.92
C LEU A 866 -44.91 32.87 22.35
N ALA A 867 -45.93 32.02 22.57
CA ALA A 867 -46.63 31.89 23.84
C ALA A 867 -45.75 31.56 25.05
N LYS A 868 -44.55 31.00 24.83
CA LYS A 868 -43.60 30.58 25.88
C LYS A 868 -42.33 31.43 25.98
N VAL A 869 -42.18 32.46 25.15
CA VAL A 869 -41.01 33.34 25.20
C VAL A 869 -41.11 34.23 26.44
N LYS A 870 -40.01 34.33 27.21
CA LYS A 870 -39.88 35.12 28.44
C LYS A 870 -38.45 35.61 28.62
N HIS A 871 -38.25 36.91 28.48
CA HIS A 871 -36.95 37.54 28.68
C HIS A 871 -36.55 37.60 30.16
N THR A 872 -35.27 37.86 30.43
CA THR A 872 -34.73 37.98 31.78
C THR A 872 -35.32 39.14 32.59
N ASP A 873 -35.87 40.15 31.92
CA ASP A 873 -36.59 41.27 32.54
C ASP A 873 -38.11 41.02 32.61
N ASN A 874 -38.54 39.77 32.40
CA ASN A 874 -39.93 39.31 32.36
C ASN A 874 -40.78 40.02 31.30
N LYS A 875 -40.20 40.41 30.17
CA LYS A 875 -40.96 40.92 29.02
C LYS A 875 -40.98 39.91 27.88
N LEU A 876 -41.98 40.04 27.02
CA LEU A 876 -42.04 39.41 25.72
C LEU A 876 -41.70 40.51 24.69
N VAL A 877 -40.44 40.58 24.26
CA VAL A 877 -39.99 41.57 23.27
C VAL A 877 -39.38 40.83 22.09
N VAL A 878 -40.01 40.89 20.92
CA VAL A 878 -39.51 40.19 19.73
C VAL A 878 -39.58 41.10 18.51
N ASP A 879 -38.43 41.24 17.85
CA ASP A 879 -38.32 41.87 16.54
C ASP A 879 -38.46 40.81 15.43
N ILE A 880 -39.41 40.99 14.52
CA ILE A 880 -39.80 40.00 13.52
C ILE A 880 -39.68 40.60 12.13
N GLN A 881 -38.69 40.12 11.38
CA GLN A 881 -38.53 40.41 9.96
C GLN A 881 -39.09 39.23 9.16
N GLY A 882 -40.32 39.40 8.65
CA GLY A 882 -41.08 38.39 7.91
C GLY A 882 -40.61 38.20 6.47
N SER A 883 -41.19 37.21 5.80
CA SER A 883 -40.81 36.81 4.44
C SER A 883 -41.76 37.41 3.40
N ASP A 884 -41.77 36.86 2.18
CA ASP A 884 -42.78 37.21 1.17
C ASP A 884 -44.07 36.35 1.31
N ALA A 885 -44.07 35.33 2.18
CA ALA A 885 -45.24 34.50 2.48
C ALA A 885 -46.13 35.15 3.54
N ALA A 886 -47.33 34.59 3.77
CA ALA A 886 -48.21 35.07 4.84
C ALA A 886 -47.73 34.59 6.21
N GLU A 887 -47.37 35.50 7.12
CA GLU A 887 -47.04 35.20 8.50
C GLU A 887 -48.27 35.25 9.42
N THR A 888 -48.38 34.26 10.32
CA THR A 888 -49.38 34.21 11.39
C THR A 888 -48.67 34.19 12.74
N ILE A 889 -48.70 35.30 13.46
CA ILE A 889 -48.02 35.45 14.74
C ILE A 889 -49.02 35.30 15.89
N THR A 890 -48.68 34.50 16.89
CA THR A 890 -49.48 34.30 18.10
C THR A 890 -48.63 34.56 19.35
N ALA A 891 -49.05 35.51 20.18
CA ALA A 891 -48.38 35.89 21.43
C ALA A 891 -49.29 35.69 22.66
N ASN A 892 -49.98 34.55 22.69
CA ASN A 892 -50.98 34.22 23.71
C ASN A 892 -50.31 33.62 24.96
N THR A 893 -49.66 34.46 25.77
CA THR A 893 -48.98 33.97 26.99
C THR A 893 -49.96 33.64 28.12
N ALA A 894 -49.60 32.63 28.92
CA ALA A 894 -50.25 32.30 30.19
C ALA A 894 -49.32 32.51 31.40
N ASP A 895 -48.13 33.06 31.19
CA ASP A 895 -47.15 33.30 32.24
C ASP A 895 -47.51 34.58 33.02
N ALA A 896 -47.75 34.41 34.32
CA ALA A 896 -48.13 35.49 35.23
C ALA A 896 -47.02 36.52 35.45
N ASP A 897 -45.75 36.15 35.20
CA ASP A 897 -44.61 37.04 35.40
C ASP A 897 -44.43 38.02 34.24
N ILE A 898 -44.99 37.74 33.05
CA ILE A 898 -44.80 38.62 31.89
C ILE A 898 -45.43 39.98 32.17
N THR A 899 -44.62 41.04 32.12
CA THR A 899 -45.04 42.42 32.43
C THR A 899 -45.36 43.24 31.19
N ALA A 900 -44.84 42.88 30.01
CA ALA A 900 -45.09 43.61 28.78
C ALA A 900 -45.00 42.68 27.57
N ILE A 901 -45.80 42.98 26.54
CA ILE A 901 -45.71 42.37 25.21
C ILE A 901 -45.40 43.48 24.21
N THR A 902 -44.26 43.39 23.54
CA THR A 902 -43.82 44.33 22.51
C THR A 902 -43.37 43.54 21.30
N LEU A 903 -44.05 43.75 20.17
CA LEU A 903 -43.66 43.16 18.89
C LEU A 903 -43.29 44.29 17.94
N SER A 904 -42.19 44.12 17.22
CA SER A 904 -41.70 45.09 16.22
C SER A 904 -41.23 44.38 14.95
N GLY A 905 -41.00 45.14 13.89
CA GLY A 905 -40.38 44.67 12.67
C GLY A 905 -41.24 44.84 11.42
N ASP A 906 -40.76 44.32 10.30
CA ASP A 906 -41.44 44.33 9.00
C ASP A 906 -41.78 42.90 8.58
N LEU A 907 -43.08 42.59 8.52
CA LEU A 907 -43.62 41.28 8.15
C LEU A 907 -43.66 41.05 6.63
N GLY A 908 -43.20 42.00 5.82
CA GLY A 908 -43.02 41.79 4.38
C GLY A 908 -44.32 41.70 3.57
N GLY A 909 -44.31 40.84 2.54
CA GLY A 909 -45.24 40.88 1.41
C GLY A 909 -46.55 40.10 1.56
N GLY A 910 -46.68 39.29 2.61
CA GLY A 910 -47.81 38.39 2.83
C GLY A 910 -49.10 39.04 3.32
N ALA A 911 -50.15 38.22 3.43
CA ALA A 911 -51.35 38.57 4.18
C ALA A 911 -51.12 38.22 5.66
N ASN A 912 -50.55 39.16 6.40
CA ASN A 912 -49.99 38.93 7.71
C ASN A 912 -51.03 39.14 8.82
N THR A 913 -51.04 38.25 9.80
CA THR A 913 -51.96 38.31 10.94
C THR A 913 -51.22 38.20 12.27
N VAL A 914 -51.62 39.00 13.24
CA VAL A 914 -51.04 39.00 14.59
C VAL A 914 -52.15 38.83 15.63
N THR A 915 -52.05 37.82 16.49
CA THR A 915 -52.99 37.60 17.59
C THR A 915 -52.27 37.72 18.93
N VAL A 916 -52.75 38.65 19.76
CA VAL A 916 -52.29 38.85 21.14
C VAL A 916 -53.48 38.71 22.08
N ALA A 917 -53.69 37.51 22.59
CA ALA A 917 -54.73 37.18 23.56
C ALA A 917 -54.11 36.49 24.77
N PRO A 918 -53.45 37.25 25.68
CA PRO A 918 -52.91 36.67 26.89
C PRO A 918 -54.07 36.13 27.74
N THR A 919 -53.85 35.00 28.41
CA THR A 919 -54.91 34.35 29.17
C THR A 919 -55.21 35.07 30.48
N SER A 920 -56.28 34.67 31.17
CA SER A 920 -56.61 35.16 32.51
C SER A 920 -55.54 34.87 33.58
N ALA A 921 -54.56 33.99 33.29
CA ALA A 921 -53.42 33.72 34.17
C ALA A 921 -52.30 34.78 34.05
N ALA A 922 -52.21 35.50 32.93
CA ALA A 922 -51.14 36.48 32.66
C ALA A 922 -51.41 37.85 33.32
N THR A 923 -51.61 37.87 34.64
CA THR A 923 -52.09 39.06 35.37
C THR A 923 -51.05 40.19 35.51
N GLY A 924 -49.78 39.92 35.23
CA GLY A 924 -48.68 40.88 35.38
C GLY A 924 -48.54 41.91 34.26
N ILE A 925 -49.24 41.74 33.13
CA ILE A 925 -49.06 42.57 31.93
C ILE A 925 -49.54 44.00 32.18
N THR A 926 -48.65 44.98 32.01
CA THR A 926 -48.93 46.41 32.09
C THR A 926 -49.08 47.07 30.74
N SER A 927 -48.46 46.52 29.68
CA SER A 927 -48.53 47.09 28.33
C SER A 927 -48.51 46.03 27.22
N ILE A 928 -49.30 46.26 26.18
CA ILE A 928 -49.23 45.58 24.88
C ILE A 928 -48.92 46.65 23.83
N ASP A 929 -47.85 46.46 23.05
CA ASP A 929 -47.39 47.44 22.06
C ASP A 929 -47.01 46.76 20.75
N LEU A 930 -47.79 47.02 19.70
CA LEU A 930 -47.60 46.52 18.34
C LEU A 930 -47.21 47.64 17.36
N SER A 931 -46.97 48.87 17.83
CA SER A 931 -46.72 50.03 16.95
C SER A 931 -45.45 49.90 16.10
N GLY A 932 -44.53 49.04 16.52
CA GLY A 932 -43.30 48.74 15.78
C GLY A 932 -43.50 47.82 14.59
N LEU A 933 -44.69 47.23 14.39
CA LEU A 933 -44.97 46.29 13.30
C LEU A 933 -45.38 47.00 12.02
N SER A 934 -44.94 46.46 10.89
CA SER A 934 -45.31 46.88 9.54
C SER A 934 -45.36 45.67 8.58
N ALA A 935 -45.89 45.85 7.35
CA ALA A 935 -45.93 44.80 6.32
C ALA A 935 -45.64 45.42 4.94
N THR A 936 -44.36 45.63 4.63
CA THR A 936 -43.96 46.26 3.38
C THR A 936 -44.26 45.35 2.19
N GLY A 937 -45.25 45.74 1.39
CA GLY A 937 -45.67 45.00 0.19
C GLY A 937 -46.79 44.00 0.43
N GLY A 938 -47.29 43.88 1.66
CA GLY A 938 -48.38 42.99 2.08
C GLY A 938 -49.52 43.72 2.78
N THR A 939 -50.31 42.97 3.56
CA THR A 939 -51.34 43.50 4.46
C THR A 939 -51.06 43.05 5.89
N LEU A 940 -51.46 43.86 6.88
CA LEU A 940 -51.35 43.54 8.29
C LEU A 940 -52.73 43.68 8.94
N GLU A 941 -53.19 42.62 9.59
CA GLU A 941 -54.33 42.65 10.50
C GLU A 941 -53.88 42.17 11.88
N SER A 942 -54.27 42.88 12.95
CA SER A 942 -54.01 42.39 14.30
C SER A 942 -55.28 42.22 15.13
N THR A 943 -55.24 41.28 16.07
CA THR A 943 -56.30 41.04 17.04
C THR A 943 -55.70 41.05 18.43
N ILE A 944 -56.07 42.04 19.24
CA ILE A 944 -55.65 42.16 20.63
C ILE A 944 -56.86 41.84 21.52
N THR A 945 -56.72 40.91 22.45
CA THR A 945 -57.76 40.57 23.44
C THR A 945 -57.23 40.80 24.85
N HIS A 946 -57.77 41.83 25.48
CA HIS A 946 -57.59 42.10 26.91
C HIS A 946 -58.57 41.25 27.73
N ASP A 947 -58.06 40.37 28.59
CA ASP A 947 -58.88 39.59 29.53
C ASP A 947 -59.20 40.41 30.79
N ALA A 948 -60.41 40.24 31.33
CA ALA A 948 -60.87 41.00 32.50
C ALA A 948 -60.01 40.79 33.77
N ALA A 949 -59.24 39.70 33.86
CA ALA A 949 -58.31 39.44 34.96
C ALA A 949 -57.02 40.28 34.89
N GLN A 950 -56.68 40.84 33.72
CA GLN A 950 -55.47 41.64 33.50
C GLN A 950 -55.68 43.09 33.94
N ILE A 951 -55.84 43.31 35.25
CA ILE A 951 -56.15 44.63 35.82
C ILE A 951 -54.96 45.61 35.84
N ALA A 952 -53.74 45.11 35.62
CA ALA A 952 -52.51 45.91 35.61
C ALA A 952 -52.26 46.61 34.26
N LEU A 953 -53.01 46.25 33.21
CA LEU A 953 -52.85 46.77 31.86
C LEU A 953 -53.26 48.25 31.81
N THR A 954 -52.30 49.12 31.48
CA THR A 954 -52.48 50.58 31.35
C THR A 954 -52.33 51.05 29.91
N THR A 955 -51.79 50.23 29.02
CA THR A 955 -51.51 50.64 27.64
C THR A 955 -51.73 49.49 26.67
N ILE A 956 -52.50 49.75 25.62
CA ILE A 956 -52.63 48.89 24.44
C ILE A 956 -52.37 49.78 23.22
N ILE A 957 -51.46 49.35 22.36
CA ILE A 957 -51.15 50.06 21.11
C ILE A 957 -51.21 49.01 20.00
N GLY A 958 -52.11 49.23 19.04
CA GLY A 958 -52.21 48.45 17.81
C GLY A 958 -51.04 48.70 16.86
N SER A 959 -51.12 48.08 15.70
CA SER A 959 -50.14 48.12 14.63
C SER A 959 -50.40 49.29 13.66
N VAL A 960 -49.78 49.22 12.47
CA VAL A 960 -50.06 50.15 11.36
C VAL A 960 -51.09 49.59 10.35
N GLY A 961 -51.66 48.42 10.65
CA GLY A 961 -52.68 47.74 9.86
C GLY A 961 -54.06 47.79 10.51
N ASP A 962 -55.04 47.09 9.94
CA ASP A 962 -56.40 47.10 10.48
C ASP A 962 -56.47 46.25 11.76
N ASP A 963 -56.75 46.88 12.90
CA ASP A 963 -56.68 46.21 14.20
C ASP A 963 -58.05 45.98 14.85
N THR A 964 -58.22 44.80 15.44
CA THR A 964 -59.38 44.46 16.29
C THR A 964 -58.96 44.36 17.74
N ILE A 965 -59.34 45.35 18.55
CA ILE A 965 -58.94 45.45 19.96
C ILE A 965 -60.15 45.19 20.86
N THR A 966 -60.19 44.03 21.52
CA THR A 966 -61.21 43.67 22.50
C THR A 966 -60.78 44.06 23.91
N ILE A 967 -61.60 44.87 24.58
CA ILE A 967 -61.32 45.40 25.91
C ILE A 967 -62.22 44.68 26.92
N GLY A 968 -61.64 43.76 27.69
CA GLY A 968 -62.35 42.94 28.66
C GLY A 968 -62.75 43.69 29.94
N LYS A 969 -62.08 44.80 30.24
CA LYS A 969 -62.37 45.63 31.43
C LYS A 969 -61.85 47.06 31.28
N ALA A 970 -62.60 48.05 31.78
CA ALA A 970 -62.11 49.43 31.89
C ALA A 970 -61.14 49.56 33.08
N ASN A 971 -59.85 49.34 32.85
CA ASN A 971 -58.82 49.51 33.88
C ASN A 971 -58.49 50.99 34.12
N ALA A 972 -58.10 51.32 35.36
CA ALA A 972 -57.73 52.69 35.71
C ALA A 972 -56.49 53.15 34.93
N GLY A 973 -56.63 54.23 34.15
CA GLY A 973 -55.55 54.80 33.34
C GLY A 973 -55.24 54.03 32.05
N LEU A 974 -56.09 53.08 31.66
CA LEU A 974 -55.94 52.36 30.40
C LEU A 974 -56.12 53.29 29.20
N THR A 975 -55.04 53.42 28.43
CA THR A 975 -55.03 54.09 27.12
C THR A 975 -54.91 53.04 26.03
N VAL A 976 -55.78 53.11 25.04
CA VAL A 976 -55.82 52.23 23.89
C VAL A 976 -55.63 53.08 22.63
N THR A 977 -54.69 52.69 21.79
CA THR A 977 -54.50 53.28 20.46
C THR A 977 -54.72 52.17 19.43
N GLY A 978 -55.47 52.47 18.37
CA GLY A 978 -55.61 51.60 17.22
C GLY A 978 -54.35 51.64 16.36
N GLY A 979 -53.79 52.83 16.17
CA GLY A 979 -52.60 53.06 15.37
C GLY A 979 -52.98 53.69 14.03
N ALA A 980 -52.44 53.16 12.95
CA ALA A 980 -52.87 53.53 11.60
C ALA A 980 -53.64 52.35 11.00
N GLY A 981 -54.66 52.61 10.19
CA GLY A 981 -55.54 51.55 9.68
C GLY A 981 -57.00 51.93 9.87
N ASN A 982 -57.90 50.98 9.62
CA ASN A 982 -59.30 51.08 10.02
C ASN A 982 -59.53 50.19 11.23
N ASP A 983 -59.52 50.78 12.42
CA ASP A 983 -59.46 50.01 13.65
C ASP A 983 -60.85 49.74 14.24
N THR A 984 -60.99 48.62 14.94
CA THR A 984 -62.22 48.19 15.60
C THR A 984 -61.99 47.96 17.09
N PHE A 985 -62.51 48.86 17.91
CA PHE A 985 -62.46 48.77 19.37
C PHE A 985 -63.72 48.09 19.93
N ILE A 986 -63.59 46.90 20.48
CA ILE A 986 -64.70 46.13 21.06
C ILE A 986 -64.73 46.34 22.57
N VAL A 987 -65.63 47.21 23.04
CA VAL A 987 -65.80 47.60 24.45
C VAL A 987 -66.97 46.88 25.15
N THR A 988 -67.47 45.80 24.55
CA THR A 988 -68.69 45.10 24.99
C THR A 988 -68.67 44.61 26.45
N ALA A 989 -67.49 44.35 27.02
CA ALA A 989 -67.30 43.90 28.39
C ALA A 989 -66.68 44.98 29.31
N ALA A 990 -66.31 46.14 28.76
CA ALA A 990 -65.63 47.23 29.46
C ALA A 990 -66.62 48.15 30.21
N HIS A 991 -67.49 47.54 31.02
CA HIS A 991 -68.55 48.28 31.71
C HIS A 991 -68.01 49.25 32.77
N THR A 992 -68.77 50.31 33.00
CA THR A 992 -68.57 51.25 34.10
C THR A 992 -69.03 50.67 35.44
N THR A 993 -68.52 51.20 36.54
CA THR A 993 -69.06 50.94 37.89
C THR A 993 -70.29 51.80 38.15
N ALA A 994 -71.25 51.31 38.94
CA ALA A 994 -72.47 52.07 39.29
C ALA A 994 -72.12 53.39 39.97
N GLY A 995 -72.52 54.52 39.37
CA GLY A 995 -72.17 55.87 39.80
C GLY A 995 -70.72 56.30 39.52
N GLY A 996 -69.94 55.47 38.80
CA GLY A 996 -68.50 55.61 38.61
C GLY A 996 -68.07 56.32 37.32
N THR A 997 -66.79 56.71 37.29
CA THR A 997 -66.10 57.42 36.19
C THR A 997 -65.11 56.52 35.43
N GLU A 998 -65.12 55.22 35.65
CA GLU A 998 -64.25 54.28 34.93
C GLU A 998 -64.59 54.28 33.45
N HIS A 999 -63.58 54.42 32.61
CA HIS A 999 -63.74 54.53 31.17
C HIS A 999 -62.54 53.89 30.48
N THR A 1000 -62.77 53.42 29.26
CA THR A 1000 -61.66 53.15 28.34
C THR A 1000 -61.26 54.46 27.67
N THR A 1001 -59.98 54.81 27.66
CA THR A 1001 -59.50 55.92 26.84
C THR A 1001 -59.01 55.39 25.50
N ILE A 1002 -59.63 55.85 24.41
CA ILE A 1002 -59.12 55.65 23.05
C ILE A 1002 -58.37 56.92 22.65
N ALA A 1003 -57.11 56.76 22.26
CA ALA A 1003 -56.20 57.88 22.05
C ALA A 1003 -56.28 58.49 20.64
N ASP A 1004 -56.76 57.73 19.64
CA ASP A 1004 -56.58 58.03 18.21
C ASP A 1004 -57.78 57.63 17.32
N PHE A 1005 -59.01 57.85 17.79
CA PHE A 1005 -60.20 57.55 16.99
C PHE A 1005 -60.34 58.47 15.76
N SER A 1006 -60.09 57.93 14.57
CA SER A 1006 -59.91 58.66 13.31
C SER A 1006 -60.70 58.01 12.15
N ALA A 1007 -60.81 58.70 11.01
CA ALA A 1007 -61.67 58.30 9.88
C ALA A 1007 -61.42 56.85 9.43
N GLY A 1008 -62.47 56.02 9.41
CA GLY A 1008 -62.39 54.58 9.15
C GLY A 1008 -62.56 53.72 10.42
N ASP A 1009 -62.23 54.26 11.58
CA ASP A 1009 -62.28 53.53 12.86
C ASP A 1009 -63.71 53.31 13.36
N SER A 1010 -63.89 52.26 14.16
CA SER A 1010 -65.17 51.89 14.75
C SER A 1010 -65.08 51.41 16.20
N ILE A 1011 -66.13 51.66 16.97
CA ILE A 1011 -66.29 51.22 18.36
C ILE A 1011 -67.54 50.36 18.47
N LYS A 1012 -67.35 49.12 18.91
CA LYS A 1012 -68.39 48.12 19.12
C LYS A 1012 -68.78 48.01 20.59
N PHE A 1013 -70.02 48.39 20.89
CA PHE A 1013 -70.63 48.30 22.22
C PHE A 1013 -71.39 46.97 22.41
N ALA A 1014 -71.85 46.71 23.64
CA ALA A 1014 -72.48 45.44 24.06
C ALA A 1014 -73.76 45.09 23.24
N GLY A 1015 -73.58 44.31 22.16
CA GLY A 1015 -74.64 43.66 21.38
C GLY A 1015 -74.98 44.38 20.06
N SER A 1016 -75.60 43.64 19.13
CA SER A 1016 -76.05 44.06 17.79
C SER A 1016 -77.22 45.07 17.82
N GLY A 1017 -77.17 46.03 18.74
CA GLY A 1017 -78.33 46.78 19.20
C GLY A 1017 -78.04 48.24 19.53
N VAL A 1018 -76.95 48.84 19.06
CA VAL A 1018 -76.89 50.32 19.08
C VAL A 1018 -78.01 50.85 18.19
N VAL A 1019 -79.07 51.36 18.80
CA VAL A 1019 -80.31 51.73 18.08
C VAL A 1019 -80.25 53.16 17.52
N ALA A 1020 -79.49 54.04 18.18
CA ALA A 1020 -79.28 55.41 17.75
C ALA A 1020 -77.95 55.98 18.27
N TYR A 1021 -77.44 57.01 17.58
CA TYR A 1021 -76.32 57.84 18.01
C TYR A 1021 -76.79 59.30 18.06
N ALA A 1022 -76.41 60.03 19.11
CA ALA A 1022 -76.64 61.48 19.19
C ALA A 1022 -75.38 62.21 19.65
N ASN A 1023 -75.02 63.25 18.89
CA ASN A 1023 -74.15 64.31 19.36
C ASN A 1023 -74.94 65.27 20.27
N VAL A 1024 -74.56 65.34 21.53
CA VAL A 1024 -75.18 66.18 22.56
C VAL A 1024 -74.59 67.59 22.58
N GLY A 1025 -73.41 67.78 21.98
CA GLY A 1025 -72.62 69.00 22.07
C GLY A 1025 -71.86 69.12 23.39
N THR A 1026 -71.63 70.35 23.84
CA THR A 1026 -70.83 70.64 25.03
C THR A 1026 -71.68 70.73 26.30
N VAL A 1027 -71.24 70.05 27.35
CA VAL A 1027 -71.80 70.11 28.71
C VAL A 1027 -70.75 70.65 29.67
N THR A 1028 -71.15 71.49 30.63
CA THR A 1028 -70.25 72.16 31.57
C THR A 1028 -70.68 71.82 33.00
N ASP A 1029 -69.87 71.02 33.70
CA ASP A 1029 -70.17 70.55 35.06
C ASP A 1029 -68.89 70.24 35.85
N SER A 1030 -68.96 70.19 37.17
CA SER A 1030 -67.79 70.00 38.05
C SER A 1030 -67.28 68.55 38.17
N THR A 1031 -68.06 67.57 37.72
CA THR A 1031 -67.67 66.14 37.75
C THR A 1031 -68.17 65.41 36.51
N LEU A 1032 -67.43 64.40 36.05
CA LEU A 1032 -67.78 63.60 34.87
C LEU A 1032 -69.16 62.92 35.01
N ALA A 1033 -69.49 62.43 36.21
CA ALA A 1033 -70.79 61.82 36.49
C ALA A 1033 -71.95 62.82 36.35
N ALA A 1034 -71.76 64.08 36.78
CA ALA A 1034 -72.73 65.14 36.58
C ALA A 1034 -72.85 65.53 35.10
N ALA A 1035 -71.73 65.56 34.38
CA ALA A 1035 -71.69 65.84 32.94
C ALA A 1035 -72.43 64.77 32.12
N ILE A 1036 -72.28 63.48 32.44
CA ILE A 1036 -73.06 62.39 31.82
C ILE A 1036 -74.56 62.58 32.07
N THR A 1037 -74.92 62.95 33.30
CA THR A 1037 -76.31 63.23 33.68
C THR A 1037 -76.89 64.40 32.89
N ALA A 1038 -76.13 65.48 32.73
CA ALA A 1038 -76.50 66.65 31.95
C ALA A 1038 -76.61 66.32 30.45
N ALA A 1039 -75.70 65.51 29.92
CA ALA A 1039 -75.71 65.08 28.53
C ALA A 1039 -76.96 64.22 28.21
N LEU A 1040 -77.34 63.32 29.12
CA LEU A 1040 -78.57 62.52 29.03
C LEU A 1040 -79.85 63.38 29.16
N ALA A 1041 -79.78 64.53 29.84
CA ALA A 1041 -80.91 65.45 29.99
C ALA A 1041 -81.10 66.37 28.77
N LEU A 1042 -80.01 66.79 28.11
CA LEU A 1042 -80.01 67.66 26.92
C LEU A 1042 -80.50 66.96 25.64
N THR A 1043 -80.44 65.63 25.61
CA THR A 1043 -80.77 64.79 24.44
C THR A 1043 -82.26 64.51 24.24
N ALA A 1044 -83.13 65.07 25.08
CA ALA A 1044 -84.59 64.90 25.08
C ALA A 1044 -85.34 65.48 23.85
N GLY A 1045 -84.65 65.81 22.74
CA GLY A 1045 -85.23 66.33 21.51
C GLY A 1045 -84.69 65.77 20.19
N THR A 1046 -83.64 64.94 20.21
CA THR A 1046 -82.93 64.44 19.01
C THR A 1046 -83.06 62.92 18.80
N ILE A 1047 -83.27 62.15 19.88
CA ILE A 1047 -83.59 60.71 19.88
C ILE A 1047 -84.90 60.51 20.64
N SER A 1048 -85.80 59.65 20.16
CA SER A 1048 -87.11 59.42 20.79
C SER A 1048 -86.96 58.77 22.18
N GLU A 1049 -87.90 59.02 23.10
CA GLU A 1049 -87.87 58.37 24.43
C GLU A 1049 -87.87 56.83 24.37
N ALA A 1050 -88.37 56.23 23.27
CA ALA A 1050 -88.38 54.79 23.08
C ALA A 1050 -87.00 54.23 22.72
N ASP A 1051 -86.13 55.06 22.12
CA ASP A 1051 -84.85 54.65 21.55
C ASP A 1051 -83.64 55.03 22.42
N GLN A 1052 -83.85 55.68 23.58
CA GLN A 1052 -82.75 56.07 24.50
C GLN A 1052 -82.02 54.88 25.13
N ALA A 1053 -82.70 53.74 25.30
CA ALA A 1053 -82.02 52.49 25.69
C ALA A 1053 -81.20 51.98 24.51
N LYS A 1054 -80.00 51.49 24.78
CA LYS A 1054 -79.04 51.01 23.77
C LYS A 1054 -78.62 52.11 22.78
N SER A 1055 -78.69 53.38 23.16
CA SER A 1055 -78.16 54.49 22.36
C SER A 1055 -76.76 54.89 22.82
N VAL A 1056 -75.97 55.42 21.88
CA VAL A 1056 -74.67 56.04 22.18
C VAL A 1056 -74.82 57.56 22.15
N PHE A 1057 -74.37 58.22 23.22
CA PHE A 1057 -74.40 59.66 23.37
C PHE A 1057 -72.97 60.20 23.34
N GLY A 1058 -72.63 60.97 22.30
CA GLY A 1058 -71.36 61.68 22.19
C GLY A 1058 -71.47 63.09 22.78
N PHE A 1059 -70.60 63.46 23.71
CA PHE A 1059 -70.59 64.80 24.31
C PHE A 1059 -69.18 65.31 24.60
N LYS A 1060 -69.02 66.64 24.63
CA LYS A 1060 -67.80 67.31 25.09
C LYS A 1060 -68.01 67.83 26.52
N TRP A 1061 -67.18 67.43 27.47
CA TRP A 1061 -67.24 67.90 28.85
C TRP A 1061 -66.20 69.00 29.07
N GLU A 1062 -66.67 70.21 29.34
CA GLU A 1062 -65.83 71.33 29.74
C GLU A 1062 -65.77 71.45 31.27
N HIS A 1063 -64.56 71.36 31.83
CA HIS A 1063 -64.30 71.58 33.24
C HIS A 1063 -62.90 72.16 33.45
N ASP A 1064 -62.77 73.09 34.39
CA ASP A 1064 -61.48 73.66 34.81
C ASP A 1064 -60.55 74.14 33.66
N GLY A 1065 -61.15 74.63 32.57
CA GLY A 1065 -60.42 75.12 31.39
C GLY A 1065 -59.94 74.02 30.43
N THR A 1066 -60.36 72.78 30.65
CA THR A 1066 -60.11 71.62 29.77
C THR A 1066 -61.41 71.15 29.13
N THR A 1067 -61.31 70.66 27.89
CA THR A 1067 -62.42 70.07 27.15
C THR A 1067 -62.07 68.64 26.81
N GLU A 1068 -62.90 67.69 27.21
CA GLU A 1068 -62.71 66.26 26.97
C GLU A 1068 -63.88 65.68 26.19
N THR A 1069 -63.66 64.69 25.34
CA THR A 1069 -64.71 64.08 24.51
C THR A 1069 -65.04 62.68 25.01
N TYR A 1070 -66.33 62.36 25.13
CA TYR A 1070 -66.79 61.06 25.61
C TYR A 1070 -67.92 60.50 24.74
N LEU A 1071 -67.94 59.18 24.61
CA LEU A 1071 -69.07 58.38 24.13
C LEU A 1071 -69.61 57.57 25.30
N PHE A 1072 -70.90 57.72 25.58
CA PHE A 1072 -71.59 56.98 26.62
C PHE A 1072 -72.65 56.08 26.00
N PHE A 1073 -72.50 54.76 26.17
CA PHE A 1073 -73.51 53.79 25.78
C PHE A 1073 -74.42 53.47 26.96
N ASN A 1074 -75.69 53.81 26.80
CA ASN A 1074 -76.73 53.61 27.80
C ASN A 1074 -77.39 52.23 27.60
N ASP A 1075 -77.01 51.23 28.40
CA ASP A 1075 -77.36 49.83 28.17
C ASP A 1075 -78.84 49.53 28.47
N THR A 1076 -79.36 50.11 29.56
CA THR A 1076 -80.80 50.08 29.88
C THR A 1076 -81.23 51.48 30.24
N LYS A 1077 -82.36 51.97 29.72
CA LYS A 1077 -82.92 53.30 30.02
C LYS A 1077 -83.20 53.47 31.52
N ALA A 1078 -82.15 53.75 32.29
CA ALA A 1078 -82.17 54.00 33.73
C ALA A 1078 -81.92 55.50 33.95
N GLY A 1079 -82.76 56.13 34.77
CA GLY A 1079 -82.80 57.58 34.93
C GLY A 1079 -81.48 58.16 35.45
N THR A 1080 -81.05 59.27 34.85
CA THR A 1080 -80.06 60.27 35.32
C THR A 1080 -78.75 59.78 35.96
N THR A 1081 -78.41 58.49 35.94
CA THR A 1081 -77.23 57.91 36.62
C THR A 1081 -76.74 56.67 35.88
N THR A 1082 -75.43 56.42 35.92
CA THR A 1082 -74.78 55.25 35.28
C THR A 1082 -75.04 53.95 36.06
N ILE A 1083 -75.26 52.85 35.36
CA ILE A 1083 -75.40 51.50 35.91
C ILE A 1083 -74.23 50.59 35.50
N VAL A 1084 -74.08 49.46 36.20
CA VAL A 1084 -72.96 48.50 36.01
C VAL A 1084 -72.87 47.83 34.64
N THR A 1085 -73.85 48.02 33.75
CA THR A 1085 -73.82 47.50 32.37
C THR A 1085 -73.59 48.59 31.33
N ASP A 1086 -73.61 49.87 31.72
CA ASP A 1086 -73.30 50.97 30.82
C ASP A 1086 -71.81 50.99 30.48
N THR A 1087 -71.47 51.54 29.32
CA THR A 1087 -70.07 51.64 28.86
C THR A 1087 -69.71 53.10 28.60
N LEU A 1088 -68.58 53.55 29.14
CA LEU A 1088 -68.07 54.90 28.94
C LEU A 1088 -66.72 54.83 28.25
N VAL A 1089 -66.59 55.55 27.14
CA VAL A 1089 -65.36 55.64 26.36
C VAL A 1089 -64.97 57.09 26.27
N LYS A 1090 -63.73 57.40 26.67
CA LYS A 1090 -63.11 58.70 26.44
C LYS A 1090 -62.40 58.68 25.10
N LEU A 1091 -62.63 59.71 24.29
CA LEU A 1091 -61.89 59.92 23.05
C LEU A 1091 -60.90 61.07 23.27
N SER A 1092 -59.62 60.80 23.06
CA SER A 1092 -58.58 61.82 23.18
C SER A 1092 -58.49 62.66 21.90
N GLY A 1093 -57.98 63.89 22.03
CA GLY A 1093 -57.89 64.82 20.91
C GLY A 1093 -59.21 65.54 20.60
N ASN A 1094 -59.22 66.31 19.51
CA ASN A 1094 -60.39 67.06 19.07
C ASN A 1094 -61.18 66.26 18.03
N VAL A 1095 -61.91 65.25 18.49
CA VAL A 1095 -62.80 64.45 17.65
C VAL A 1095 -64.02 65.28 17.24
N ASP A 1096 -64.36 65.20 15.95
CA ASP A 1096 -65.61 65.73 15.43
C ASP A 1096 -66.74 64.73 15.70
N LEU A 1097 -67.65 65.07 16.59
CA LEU A 1097 -68.77 64.20 16.94
C LEU A 1097 -69.85 64.17 15.84
N ASP A 1098 -69.83 65.10 14.89
CA ASP A 1098 -70.79 65.13 13.78
C ASP A 1098 -70.41 64.20 12.62
N SER A 1099 -69.14 63.81 12.52
CA SER A 1099 -68.67 62.81 11.52
C SER A 1099 -68.89 61.36 11.98
N ILE A 1100 -69.44 61.16 13.18
CA ILE A 1100 -69.76 59.85 13.72
C ILE A 1100 -71.12 59.37 13.21
N SER A 1101 -71.16 58.12 12.73
CA SER A 1101 -72.35 57.46 12.19
C SER A 1101 -72.53 56.06 12.75
N LEU A 1102 -73.73 55.50 12.60
CA LEU A 1102 -74.00 54.12 12.98
C LEU A 1102 -73.65 53.17 11.85
N ASN A 1103 -72.99 52.09 12.21
CA ASN A 1103 -72.76 50.94 11.37
C ASN A 1103 -73.42 49.72 12.04
N SER A 1104 -74.24 48.97 11.30
CA SER A 1104 -74.98 47.83 11.85
C SER A 1104 -74.09 46.68 12.34
N ASP A 1105 -72.86 46.61 11.83
CA ASP A 1105 -71.96 45.48 12.04
C ASP A 1105 -70.88 45.80 13.09
N THR A 1106 -70.44 47.07 13.14
CA THR A 1106 -69.36 47.56 14.02
C THR A 1106 -69.81 48.51 15.13
N GLY A 1107 -71.06 48.99 15.14
CA GLY A 1107 -71.61 49.88 16.17
C GLY A 1107 -71.54 51.35 15.77
N VAL A 1108 -70.50 52.05 16.22
CA VAL A 1108 -70.28 53.48 15.92
C VAL A 1108 -69.01 53.63 15.09
N THR A 1109 -69.08 54.30 13.94
CA THR A 1109 -67.94 54.50 13.01
C THR A 1109 -67.78 55.99 12.73
N ILE A 1110 -66.54 56.46 12.61
CA ILE A 1110 -66.24 57.84 12.22
C ILE A 1110 -65.87 57.91 10.73
N ALA A 1111 -66.48 58.86 10.03
CA ALA A 1111 -66.39 59.01 8.57
C ALA A 1111 -65.12 59.69 8.08
#